data_AF-A0A1X7TEA2-F1
#
_entry.id   AF-A0A1X7TEA2-F1
#
_cell.length_a   1.000
_cell.length_b   1.000
_cell.length_c   1.000
_cell.angle_alpha   90.00
_cell.angle_beta   90.00
_cell.angle_gamma   90.00
#
_symmetry.space_group_name_H-M   'P 1'
#
loop_
_entity.id
_entity.type
_entity.pdbx_description
1 polymer ?
#
loop_
_entity_poly.entity_id
_entity_poly.type
_entity_poly.pdbx_seq_one_letter_code
_entity_poly.pdbx_strand_id
1 'polypeptide(L)'
;MLNYVSFWNKKESDDLDTITVPSPVIMRSKCMEIHLEPTRKLFTTGNFEAKFTIQDGIDGILGLFENIYVQFIEQGLSVQRWPVHGLDHYVKLWFEKMISELFLLQSCSHRLASGLILACCLKSLKQTHFIDMKEEYKIKLIQVMTLSVTDGEKELDDLLSMIRQSEEKEVVIDGFNHHSKIIGELRSLDSIFTVLRSFPLLHFLRDLSKPNQPKHFPLDRVIWGSSSLLSLQILLETKTGFIKKHYDEIKELFQFDSKMLTLIPYICPQKETSLLCEILPIELAIVWLIERLGLQVSHAYSLRSHFISDNLKEHCFEKPMACIMKRIYQEDIKDFNFFRRCSEATVHLVQSFKKILNYSNVSRTLVELSVSLFIHIFYRVTIYDEEESDNRNTLYKNLREQVTVLLKDWVVLSEVIGGSFFGGKFKTSGHQSYLLKDNLELKFWENILALEFPCEEMKNELEKIVGDLVNDRVAGVPSSELKIDLFVSVEHRKGIPDFFRNIFLTKAIDALDDLFSKKQSIQRWDQLVELNSTRVVNLIAKILEKKYPDFINKAEVPFHDLLEWELWPGFLKVYNAQVGRKEGEWALIVTCAISNLDAVCANIHNGNITVTDLRAIKDKQTQMNKLCEASTNSQPAVLQESIAKRLKEFKHFEDYKGKLLHFLSQIGRKLIGQPELIAALQKDFQKERINTLCVTATSDGSCNVVCFPDSRPLDTYLDDFYIISFKYHNDLFNKYWKERLDAHSEPIPFSNVDSFRTCEEEIEWYKSVKETQGSVEVTSYGQMNNINEYGVYEIGSSKKGILVSRSEGIHLRLRESKHKRIPKLFYNLDELRDLESKLVLITGTETTERKQVDLFLD
;
A
#
# COMPACT_ATOMS: atom_id res chain seq x y z
N MET A 1 32.46 -49.07 78.30
CA MET A 1 33.45 -48.78 79.36
C MET A 1 34.22 -47.55 78.89
N LEU A 2 33.72 -46.33 79.14
CA LEU A 2 33.85 -45.57 80.39
C LEU A 2 35.32 -45.36 80.79
N ASN A 3 35.68 -44.08 80.85
CA ASN A 3 36.91 -43.46 81.39
C ASN A 3 37.99 -43.10 80.36
N TYR A 4 37.84 -41.91 79.76
CA TYR A 4 38.79 -40.78 79.87
C TYR A 4 38.23 -39.58 79.08
N VAL A 5 37.04 -39.11 79.48
CA VAL A 5 36.42 -37.88 78.98
C VAL A 5 35.97 -37.08 80.21
N SER A 6 36.91 -36.40 80.88
CA SER A 6 36.57 -35.45 81.97
C SER A 6 37.76 -34.59 82.46
N PHE A 7 38.64 -34.06 81.59
CA PHE A 7 39.71 -33.17 82.09
C PHE A 7 39.88 -31.80 81.41
N TRP A 8 39.05 -31.42 80.44
CA TRP A 8 39.18 -30.09 79.80
C TRP A 8 37.87 -29.29 79.73
N ASN A 9 36.92 -29.57 80.63
CA ASN A 9 35.77 -28.71 80.88
C ASN A 9 35.67 -28.44 82.37
N LYS A 10 36.33 -27.36 82.84
CA LYS A 10 35.96 -26.72 84.09
C LYS A 10 36.20 -25.22 84.02
N LYS A 11 35.09 -24.51 84.25
CA LYS A 11 34.91 -23.15 84.75
C LYS A 11 36.17 -22.47 85.27
N GLU A 12 36.30 -21.22 84.84
CA GLU A 12 36.98 -20.13 85.55
C GLU A 12 36.77 -20.26 87.06
N SER A 13 37.87 -20.47 87.77
CA SER A 13 37.99 -20.15 89.20
C SER A 13 39.19 -19.23 89.35
N ASP A 14 38.95 -18.07 89.94
CA ASP A 14 39.96 -17.14 90.41
C ASP A 14 40.87 -17.84 91.43
N ASP A 15 41.98 -18.40 90.95
CA ASP A 15 43.11 -18.81 91.77
C ASP A 15 44.40 -18.41 91.04
N LEU A 16 45.07 -17.38 91.57
CA LEU A 16 46.41 -16.97 91.18
C LEU A 16 47.39 -18.08 91.56
N ASP A 17 47.65 -19.02 90.63
CA ASP A 17 48.91 -19.79 90.46
C ASP A 17 48.75 -21.11 89.68
N THR A 18 47.68 -21.32 88.91
CA THR A 18 47.64 -22.41 87.91
C THR A 18 48.11 -21.91 86.53
N ILE A 19 49.32 -22.33 86.12
CA ILE A 19 49.78 -22.19 84.73
C ILE A 19 48.84 -23.00 83.84
N THR A 20 47.82 -22.35 83.30
CA THR A 20 46.95 -22.93 82.27
C THR A 20 47.77 -23.04 80.99
N VAL A 21 48.27 -24.26 80.70
CA VAL A 21 48.89 -24.54 79.41
C VAL A 21 47.84 -24.27 78.33
N PRO A 22 48.08 -23.35 77.38
CA PRO A 22 47.08 -23.02 76.38
C PRO A 22 46.76 -24.26 75.54
N SER A 23 45.51 -24.40 75.07
CA SER A 23 45.16 -25.52 74.20
C SER A 23 46.08 -25.56 72.97
N PRO A 24 46.36 -26.74 72.38
CA PRO A 24 47.18 -26.85 71.17
C PRO A 24 46.74 -25.89 70.05
N VAL A 25 45.44 -25.61 69.95
CA VAL A 25 44.85 -24.65 69.01
C VAL A 25 45.31 -23.21 69.31
N ILE A 26 45.25 -22.76 70.57
CA ILE A 26 45.68 -21.41 70.99
C ILE A 26 47.20 -21.26 70.83
N MET A 27 47.98 -22.28 71.19
CA MET A 27 49.44 -22.25 70.99
C MET A 27 49.80 -22.16 69.51
N ARG A 28 49.15 -22.96 68.65
CA ARG A 28 49.38 -22.97 67.20
C ARG A 28 48.94 -21.66 66.54
N SER A 29 47.85 -21.06 67.00
CA SER A 29 47.41 -19.72 66.59
C SER A 29 48.47 -18.65 66.89
N LYS A 30 49.04 -18.64 68.10
CA LYS A 30 50.14 -17.71 68.43
C LYS A 30 51.41 -17.98 67.62
N CYS A 31 51.74 -19.25 67.36
CA CYS A 31 52.87 -19.61 66.50
C CYS A 31 52.66 -19.13 65.07
N MET A 32 51.43 -19.28 64.54
CA MET A 32 51.04 -18.77 63.23
C MET A 32 51.27 -17.26 63.14
N GLU A 33 50.85 -16.48 64.13
CA GLU A 33 51.09 -15.02 64.15
C GLU A 33 52.59 -14.68 64.12
N ILE A 34 53.42 -15.37 64.91
CA ILE A 34 54.87 -15.11 64.97
C ILE A 34 55.55 -15.48 63.64
N HIS A 35 55.24 -16.66 63.09
CA HIS A 35 55.91 -17.18 61.89
C HIS A 35 55.44 -16.54 60.60
N LEU A 36 54.20 -16.04 60.54
CA LEU A 36 53.68 -15.33 59.37
C LEU A 36 53.94 -13.82 59.41
N GLU A 37 54.37 -13.24 60.54
CA GLU A 37 54.68 -11.80 60.63
C GLU A 37 55.78 -11.34 59.65
N PRO A 38 56.89 -12.07 59.43
CA PRO A 38 57.86 -11.72 58.39
C PRO A 38 57.24 -11.72 56.98
N THR A 39 56.42 -12.72 56.66
CA THR A 39 55.71 -12.82 55.38
C THR A 39 54.72 -11.66 55.20
N ARG A 40 53.99 -11.31 56.26
CA ARG A 40 53.08 -10.17 56.29
C ARG A 40 53.81 -8.85 56.02
N LYS A 41 54.98 -8.63 56.65
CA LYS A 41 55.84 -7.46 56.37
C LYS A 41 56.39 -7.47 54.95
N LEU A 42 56.80 -8.62 54.42
CA LEU A 42 57.28 -8.74 53.05
C LEU A 42 56.21 -8.29 52.05
N PHE A 43 54.99 -8.81 52.18
CA PHE A 43 53.88 -8.50 51.26
C PHE A 43 53.39 -7.06 51.39
N THR A 44 53.43 -6.48 52.58
CA THR A 44 52.99 -5.08 52.79
C THR A 44 54.04 -4.05 52.42
N THR A 45 55.33 -4.39 52.46
CA THR A 45 56.43 -3.46 52.12
C THR A 45 56.96 -3.62 50.70
N GLY A 46 56.68 -4.76 50.04
CA GLY A 46 57.09 -5.03 48.67
C GLY A 46 58.59 -5.26 48.47
N ASN A 47 59.35 -5.48 49.56
CA ASN A 47 60.79 -5.71 49.52
C ASN A 47 61.14 -7.14 49.06
N PHE A 48 60.66 -7.53 47.88
CA PHE A 48 60.97 -8.82 47.28
C PHE A 48 62.43 -8.90 46.85
N GLU A 49 63.08 -10.03 47.11
CA GLU A 49 64.43 -10.27 46.58
C GLU A 49 64.37 -10.37 45.04
N ALA A 50 65.46 -10.00 44.36
CA ALA A 50 65.52 -10.00 42.89
C ALA A 50 65.26 -11.38 42.23
N LYS A 51 65.29 -12.48 43.01
CA LYS A 51 65.00 -13.83 42.54
C LYS A 51 63.63 -14.37 43.00
N PHE A 52 62.85 -13.60 43.74
CA PHE A 52 61.58 -14.04 44.30
C PHE A 52 60.53 -14.21 43.19
N THR A 53 59.89 -15.38 43.14
CA THR A 53 58.79 -15.68 42.23
C THR A 53 57.45 -15.73 42.95
N ILE A 54 56.35 -15.65 42.21
CA ILE A 54 55.01 -15.87 42.77
C ILE A 54 54.89 -17.27 43.36
N GLN A 55 55.50 -18.27 42.72
CA GLN A 55 55.49 -19.67 43.17
C GLN A 55 56.21 -19.84 44.51
N ASP A 56 57.37 -19.18 44.71
CA ASP A 56 58.08 -19.19 46.00
C ASP A 56 57.19 -18.67 47.14
N GLY A 57 56.40 -17.64 46.86
CA GLY A 57 55.43 -17.08 47.81
C GLY A 57 54.27 -18.04 48.13
N ILE A 58 53.76 -18.74 47.12
CA ILE A 58 52.68 -19.74 47.28
C ILE A 58 53.18 -20.93 48.11
N ASP A 59 54.29 -21.54 47.71
CA ASP A 59 54.86 -22.72 48.36
C ASP A 59 55.30 -22.41 49.80
N GLY A 60 55.87 -21.22 50.02
CA GLY A 60 56.25 -20.74 51.34
C GLY A 60 55.05 -20.62 52.29
N ILE A 61 53.94 -20.04 51.84
CA ILE A 61 52.74 -19.90 52.67
C ILE A 61 52.05 -21.24 52.90
N LEU A 62 51.89 -22.06 51.86
CA LEU A 62 51.26 -23.37 51.99
C LEU A 62 52.07 -24.28 52.90
N GLY A 63 53.39 -24.33 52.76
CA GLY A 63 54.27 -25.09 53.65
C GLY A 63 54.21 -24.62 55.10
N LEU A 64 54.08 -23.31 55.35
CA LEU A 64 53.87 -22.80 56.71
C LEU A 64 52.53 -23.26 57.29
N PHE A 65 51.44 -23.21 56.52
CA PHE A 65 50.14 -23.69 56.97
C PHE A 65 50.12 -25.21 57.17
N GLU A 66 50.74 -26.00 56.29
CA GLU A 66 50.88 -27.46 56.48
C GLU A 66 51.54 -27.80 57.83
N ASN A 67 52.59 -27.05 58.20
CA ASN A 67 53.28 -27.21 59.48
C ASN A 67 52.46 -26.71 60.69
N ILE A 68 51.56 -25.74 60.49
CA ILE A 68 50.66 -25.23 61.53
C ILE A 68 49.52 -26.23 61.79
N TYR A 69 48.97 -26.83 60.74
CA TYR A 69 47.88 -27.80 60.81
C TYR A 69 48.32 -29.20 61.29
N VAL A 70 49.62 -29.50 61.30
CA VAL A 70 50.16 -30.79 61.72
C VAL A 70 51.01 -30.66 62.98
N GLN A 71 50.72 -31.50 63.96
CA GLN A 71 51.59 -31.77 65.09
C GLN A 71 52.38 -33.04 64.84
N PHE A 72 53.71 -32.94 64.91
CA PHE A 72 54.59 -34.10 64.88
C PHE A 72 54.79 -34.60 66.30
N ILE A 73 54.47 -35.87 66.54
CA ILE A 73 54.71 -36.54 67.82
C ILE A 73 55.72 -37.65 67.57
N GLU A 74 56.86 -37.57 68.25
CA GLU A 74 57.86 -38.63 68.25
C GLU A 74 57.44 -39.72 69.25
N GLN A 75 57.18 -40.92 68.74
CA GLN A 75 57.00 -42.13 69.55
C GLN A 75 58.08 -43.14 69.16
N GLY A 76 59.15 -43.23 69.95
CA GLY A 76 60.30 -44.09 69.66
C GLY A 76 61.07 -43.63 68.40
N LEU A 77 61.36 -44.57 67.48
CA LEU A 77 62.05 -44.29 66.21
C LEU A 77 61.12 -43.82 65.07
N SER A 78 59.83 -43.57 65.35
CA SER A 78 58.84 -43.19 64.33
C SER A 78 58.20 -41.84 64.62
N VAL A 79 58.09 -41.01 63.58
CA VAL A 79 57.44 -39.70 63.62
C VAL A 79 56.00 -39.84 63.13
N GLN A 80 55.01 -39.61 63.99
CA GLN A 80 53.60 -39.60 63.59
C GLN A 80 53.09 -38.17 63.37
N ARG A 81 52.26 -38.00 62.32
CA ARG A 81 51.61 -36.72 61.96
C ARG A 81 50.18 -36.70 62.49
N TRP A 82 49.87 -35.74 63.36
CA TRP A 82 48.53 -35.57 63.93
C TRP A 82 47.91 -34.24 63.46
N PRO A 83 46.71 -34.25 62.86
CA PRO A 83 46.04 -33.01 62.46
C PRO A 83 45.50 -32.25 63.68
N VAL A 84 45.72 -30.94 63.72
CA VAL A 84 45.18 -30.05 64.76
C VAL A 84 43.87 -29.45 64.25
N HIS A 85 42.74 -29.89 64.81
CA HIS A 85 41.41 -29.39 64.45
C HIS A 85 41.08 -28.05 65.13
N GLY A 86 40.26 -27.21 64.47
CA GLY A 86 39.78 -25.94 65.03
C GLY A 86 40.62 -24.70 64.72
N LEU A 87 41.66 -24.83 63.86
CA LEU A 87 42.51 -23.71 63.43
C LEU A 87 41.88 -22.83 62.34
N ASP A 88 40.87 -23.34 61.61
CA ASP A 88 40.27 -22.68 60.45
C ASP A 88 39.78 -21.26 60.75
N HIS A 89 39.27 -21.01 61.97
CA HIS A 89 38.85 -19.68 62.41
C HIS A 89 40.03 -18.68 62.47
N TYR A 90 41.18 -19.11 62.99
CA TYR A 90 42.37 -18.26 63.11
C TYR A 90 43.02 -18.02 61.75
N VAL A 91 43.10 -19.05 60.92
CA VAL A 91 43.60 -18.93 59.54
C VAL A 91 42.72 -17.95 58.75
N LYS A 92 41.40 -18.08 58.86
CA LYS A 92 40.45 -17.11 58.29
C LYS A 92 40.74 -15.69 58.75
N LEU A 93 40.85 -15.43 60.06
CA LEU A 93 41.11 -14.09 60.59
C LEU A 93 42.43 -13.51 60.07
N TRP A 94 43.47 -14.34 59.93
CA TRP A 94 44.75 -13.91 59.39
C TRP A 94 44.61 -13.43 57.94
N PHE A 95 43.95 -14.22 57.08
CA PHE A 95 43.70 -13.81 55.69
C PHE A 95 42.83 -12.55 55.60
N GLU A 96 41.75 -12.45 56.39
CA GLU A 96 40.88 -11.26 56.42
C GLU A 96 41.66 -9.99 56.82
N LYS A 97 42.59 -10.11 57.78
CA LYS A 97 43.48 -9.03 58.21
C LYS A 97 44.49 -8.65 57.13
N MET A 98 45.16 -9.63 56.52
CA MET A 98 46.10 -9.41 55.42
C MET A 98 45.44 -8.71 54.23
N ILE A 99 44.26 -9.17 53.82
CA ILE A 99 43.50 -8.58 52.73
C ILE A 99 43.16 -7.11 53.06
N SER A 100 42.78 -6.83 54.30
CA SER A 100 42.48 -5.45 54.73
C SER A 100 43.69 -4.54 54.66
N GLU A 101 44.86 -5.02 55.02
CA GLU A 101 46.10 -4.25 54.96
C GLU A 101 46.55 -4.00 53.54
N LEU A 102 46.52 -5.02 52.68
CA LEU A 102 46.82 -4.86 51.26
C LEU A 102 45.84 -3.93 50.55
N PHE A 103 44.57 -3.96 50.96
CA PHE A 103 43.55 -3.06 50.41
C PHE A 103 43.81 -1.58 50.72
N LEU A 104 44.48 -1.27 51.84
CA LEU A 104 44.83 0.10 52.22
C LEU A 104 46.09 0.63 51.50
N LEU A 105 46.82 -0.21 50.77
CA LEU A 105 47.99 0.22 50.00
C LEU A 105 47.55 0.98 48.74
N GLN A 106 48.31 2.02 48.38
CA GLN A 106 48.16 2.71 47.09
C GLN A 106 48.42 1.75 45.92
N SER A 107 47.96 2.09 44.71
CA SER A 107 48.16 1.21 43.56
C SER A 107 49.65 1.04 43.23
N CYS A 108 50.14 -0.19 43.37
CA CYS A 108 51.53 -0.56 43.17
C CYS A 108 51.62 -2.07 42.85
N SER A 109 52.71 -2.48 42.21
CA SER A 109 52.90 -3.85 41.71
C SER A 109 52.97 -4.91 42.81
N HIS A 110 53.57 -4.60 43.97
CA HIS A 110 53.65 -5.57 45.08
C HIS A 110 52.29 -5.88 45.72
N ARG A 111 51.35 -4.92 45.72
CA ARG A 111 49.97 -5.13 46.15
C ARG A 111 49.29 -6.21 45.29
N LEU A 112 49.43 -6.09 43.97
CA LEU A 112 48.88 -7.02 42.99
C LEU A 112 49.48 -8.43 43.15
N ALA A 113 50.81 -8.53 43.18
CA ALA A 113 51.52 -9.80 43.35
C ALA A 113 51.14 -10.49 44.67
N SER A 114 51.15 -9.74 45.79
CA SER A 114 50.75 -10.26 47.10
C SER A 114 49.30 -10.72 47.13
N GLY A 115 48.39 -9.97 46.51
CA GLY A 115 46.98 -10.37 46.38
C GLY A 115 46.79 -11.69 45.63
N LEU A 116 47.50 -11.87 44.52
CA LEU A 116 47.44 -13.10 43.72
C LEU A 116 48.03 -14.30 44.46
N ILE A 117 49.14 -14.12 45.19
CA ILE A 117 49.71 -15.17 46.04
C ILE A 117 48.69 -15.59 47.11
N LEU A 118 48.07 -14.63 47.80
CA LEU A 118 47.04 -14.92 48.81
C LEU A 118 45.83 -15.63 48.19
N ALA A 119 45.40 -15.21 46.99
CA ALA A 119 44.28 -15.82 46.28
C ALA A 119 44.55 -17.30 45.94
N CYS A 120 45.75 -17.61 45.45
CA CYS A 120 46.18 -18.99 45.15
C CYS A 120 46.30 -19.84 46.41
N CYS A 121 46.87 -19.29 47.49
CA CYS A 121 46.96 -19.98 48.78
C CYS A 121 45.58 -20.29 49.36
N LEU A 122 44.68 -19.29 49.39
CA LEU A 122 43.30 -19.44 49.87
C LEU A 122 42.54 -20.51 49.10
N LYS A 123 42.72 -20.56 47.78
CA LYS A 123 42.10 -21.58 46.94
C LYS A 123 42.58 -22.98 47.32
N SER A 124 43.90 -23.15 47.44
CA SER A 124 44.51 -24.46 47.76
C SER A 124 44.10 -24.93 49.15
N LEU A 125 44.12 -24.04 50.15
CA LEU A 125 43.68 -24.35 51.51
C LEU A 125 42.17 -24.68 51.59
N LYS A 126 41.32 -24.07 50.75
CA LYS A 126 39.90 -24.40 50.69
C LYS A 126 39.60 -25.80 50.17
N GLN A 127 40.52 -26.41 49.41
CA GLN A 127 40.35 -27.80 48.95
C GLN A 127 40.51 -28.81 50.09
N THR A 128 41.25 -28.44 51.14
CA THR A 128 41.59 -29.31 52.27
C THR A 128 40.92 -28.89 53.59
N HIS A 129 40.54 -27.61 53.74
CA HIS A 129 40.01 -27.01 54.97
C HIS A 129 38.78 -26.12 54.72
N PHE A 130 37.88 -26.03 55.70
CA PHE A 130 36.65 -25.23 55.58
C PHE A 130 36.91 -23.76 55.95
N ILE A 131 37.47 -23.00 55.01
CA ILE A 131 37.78 -21.57 55.17
C ILE A 131 36.80 -20.74 54.32
N ASP A 132 35.70 -20.29 54.92
CA ASP A 132 34.76 -19.38 54.25
C ASP A 132 34.93 -17.93 54.73
N MET A 133 35.42 -17.07 53.82
CA MET A 133 35.60 -15.64 54.07
C MET A 133 34.27 -14.89 53.92
N LYS A 134 34.10 -13.79 54.68
CA LYS A 134 32.95 -12.89 54.45
C LYS A 134 32.99 -12.27 53.06
N GLU A 135 31.83 -11.96 52.50
CA GLU A 135 31.67 -11.34 51.16
C GLU A 135 32.53 -10.08 51.00
N GLU A 136 32.57 -9.22 52.02
CA GLU A 136 33.38 -8.00 52.05
C GLU A 136 34.86 -8.27 51.75
N TYR A 137 35.46 -9.30 52.35
CA TYR A 137 36.87 -9.62 52.14
C TYR A 137 37.13 -10.31 50.81
N LYS A 138 36.16 -11.07 50.29
CA LYS A 138 36.25 -11.60 48.93
C LYS A 138 36.28 -10.46 47.90
N ILE A 139 35.45 -9.42 48.08
CA ILE A 139 35.47 -8.22 47.22
C ILE A 139 36.77 -7.42 47.39
N LYS A 140 37.23 -7.19 48.62
CA LYS A 140 38.52 -6.50 48.88
C LYS A 140 39.70 -7.25 48.25
N LEU A 141 39.72 -8.58 48.32
CA LEU A 141 40.76 -9.39 47.66
C LEU A 141 40.76 -9.17 46.14
N ILE A 142 39.58 -9.11 45.51
CA ILE A 142 39.47 -8.80 44.08
C ILE A 142 39.97 -7.38 43.80
N GLN A 143 39.63 -6.39 44.62
CA GLN A 143 40.14 -5.02 44.48
C GLN A 143 41.66 -4.92 44.60
N VAL A 144 42.27 -5.71 45.49
CA VAL A 144 43.73 -5.84 45.61
C VAL A 144 44.34 -6.39 44.31
N MET A 145 43.65 -7.31 43.64
CA MET A 145 44.05 -7.89 42.36
C MET A 145 43.64 -7.06 41.12
N THR A 146 43.06 -5.87 41.29
CA THR A 146 42.64 -5.02 40.18
C THR A 146 43.79 -4.11 39.73
N LEU A 147 44.13 -4.13 38.44
CA LEU A 147 45.08 -3.20 37.84
C LEU A 147 44.58 -1.75 37.92
N SER A 148 45.48 -0.79 38.18
CA SER A 148 45.16 0.62 37.97
C SER A 148 45.04 0.94 36.48
N VAL A 149 44.17 1.89 36.14
CA VAL A 149 44.05 2.35 34.74
C VAL A 149 45.27 3.19 34.33
N THR A 150 45.83 3.95 35.26
CA THR A 150 46.96 4.86 35.00
C THR A 150 48.31 4.15 34.95
N ASP A 151 48.57 3.24 35.89
CA ASP A 151 49.87 2.58 36.06
C ASP A 151 49.81 1.07 35.73
N GLY A 152 48.67 0.58 35.24
CA GLY A 152 48.41 -0.85 35.07
C GLY A 152 49.34 -1.56 34.09
N GLU A 153 49.90 -0.86 33.10
CA GLU A 153 50.92 -1.43 32.20
C GLU A 153 52.20 -1.77 32.98
N LYS A 154 52.66 -0.84 33.81
CA LYS A 154 53.83 -1.04 34.68
C LYS A 154 53.54 -2.10 35.75
N GLU A 155 52.36 -2.07 36.37
CA GLU A 155 51.96 -3.08 37.35
C GLU A 155 51.93 -4.50 36.75
N LEU A 156 51.49 -4.63 35.50
CA LEU A 156 51.47 -5.88 34.76
C LEU A 156 52.89 -6.34 34.40
N ASP A 157 53.74 -5.45 33.91
CA ASP A 157 55.14 -5.77 33.56
C ASP A 157 55.93 -6.24 34.79
N ASP A 158 55.78 -5.54 35.91
CA ASP A 158 56.38 -5.93 37.19
C ASP A 158 55.87 -7.31 37.63
N LEU A 159 54.56 -7.59 37.51
CA LEU A 159 53.98 -8.89 37.83
C LEU A 159 54.52 -10.00 36.92
N LEU A 160 54.57 -9.76 35.60
CA LEU A 160 55.09 -10.72 34.63
C LEU A 160 56.58 -11.01 34.86
N SER A 161 57.36 -10.06 35.38
CA SER A 161 58.75 -10.29 35.77
C SER A 161 58.91 -11.29 36.92
N MET A 162 57.87 -11.45 37.75
CA MET A 162 57.84 -12.40 38.87
C MET A 162 57.30 -13.80 38.47
N ILE A 163 56.86 -13.97 37.23
CA ILE A 163 56.35 -15.22 36.65
C ILE A 163 57.40 -15.76 35.67
N ARG A 164 58.00 -16.91 35.97
CA ARG A 164 59.09 -17.48 35.16
C ARG A 164 58.64 -18.54 34.17
N GLN A 165 57.57 -19.27 34.49
CA GLN A 165 57.10 -20.41 33.71
C GLN A 165 55.64 -20.25 33.29
N SER A 166 55.26 -20.90 32.19
CA SER A 166 53.87 -20.93 31.72
C SER A 166 52.92 -21.58 32.73
N GLU A 167 53.40 -22.57 33.47
CA GLU A 167 52.65 -23.30 34.48
C GLU A 167 52.31 -22.39 35.67
N GLU A 168 53.26 -21.55 36.11
CA GLU A 168 53.05 -20.54 37.16
C GLU A 168 51.97 -19.53 36.75
N LYS A 169 52.00 -19.09 35.48
CA LYS A 169 51.00 -18.20 34.89
C LYS A 169 49.59 -18.80 34.96
N GLU A 170 49.45 -20.09 34.65
CA GLU A 170 48.17 -20.80 34.74
C GLU A 170 47.67 -20.97 36.18
N VAL A 171 48.56 -21.24 37.15
CA VAL A 171 48.20 -21.29 38.58
C VAL A 171 47.62 -19.95 39.05
N VAL A 172 48.23 -18.83 38.65
CA VAL A 172 47.77 -17.48 38.96
C VAL A 172 46.40 -17.20 38.34
N ILE A 173 46.22 -17.54 37.05
CA ILE A 173 44.94 -17.40 36.34
C ILE A 173 43.84 -18.22 37.03
N ASP A 174 44.14 -19.45 37.43
CA ASP A 174 43.21 -20.37 38.07
C ASP A 174 42.87 -19.93 39.52
N GLY A 175 43.84 -19.32 40.21
CA GLY A 175 43.64 -18.63 41.50
C GLY A 175 42.68 -17.45 41.40
N PHE A 176 42.94 -16.53 40.46
CA PHE A 176 42.07 -15.39 40.19
C PHE A 176 40.65 -15.83 39.81
N ASN A 177 40.52 -16.75 38.85
CA ASN A 177 39.23 -17.24 38.39
C ASN A 177 38.38 -17.88 39.50
N HIS A 178 39.01 -18.56 40.47
CA HIS A 178 38.29 -19.15 41.60
C HIS A 178 37.55 -18.09 42.43
N HIS A 179 38.20 -16.96 42.70
CA HIS A 179 37.60 -15.90 43.53
C HIS A 179 36.70 -14.97 42.71
N SER A 180 37.01 -14.71 41.44
CA SER A 180 36.18 -13.88 40.55
C SER A 180 34.80 -14.49 40.25
N LYS A 181 34.61 -15.80 40.47
CA LYS A 181 33.29 -16.47 40.39
C LYS A 181 32.25 -15.90 41.36
N ILE A 182 32.66 -15.19 42.42
CA ILE A 182 31.74 -14.52 43.33
C ILE A 182 30.78 -13.58 42.60
N ILE A 183 31.16 -13.05 41.44
CA ILE A 183 30.31 -12.16 40.64
C ILE A 183 28.90 -12.71 40.39
N GLY A 184 28.74 -14.04 40.29
CA GLY A 184 27.43 -14.69 40.12
C GLY A 184 26.55 -14.72 41.37
N GLU A 185 27.13 -14.47 42.55
CA GLU A 185 26.46 -14.46 43.85
C GLU A 185 26.09 -13.03 44.31
N LEU A 186 26.75 -12.02 43.73
CA LEU A 186 26.59 -10.61 44.12
C LEU A 186 25.23 -10.04 43.67
N ARG A 187 24.62 -9.25 44.57
CA ARG A 187 23.37 -8.50 44.28
C ARG A 187 23.56 -6.99 44.13
N SER A 188 24.68 -6.47 44.63
CA SER A 188 25.03 -5.05 44.57
C SER A 188 25.66 -4.71 43.23
N LEU A 189 25.15 -3.68 42.54
CA LEU A 189 25.68 -3.20 41.27
C LEU A 189 27.14 -2.74 41.39
N ASP A 190 27.49 -2.09 42.50
CA ASP A 190 28.84 -1.59 42.76
C ASP A 190 29.84 -2.74 42.93
N SER A 191 29.41 -3.79 43.64
CA SER A 191 30.22 -4.97 43.87
C SER A 191 30.42 -5.75 42.58
N ILE A 192 29.38 -5.87 41.75
CA ILE A 192 29.48 -6.47 40.40
C ILE A 192 30.47 -5.68 39.55
N PHE A 193 30.35 -4.34 39.50
CA PHE A 193 31.27 -3.49 38.75
C PHE A 193 32.71 -3.59 39.25
N THR A 194 32.89 -3.66 40.58
CA THR A 194 34.21 -3.87 41.21
C THR A 194 34.89 -5.14 40.69
N VAL A 195 34.14 -6.24 40.56
CA VAL A 195 34.69 -7.48 40.01
C VAL A 195 35.00 -7.35 38.52
N LEU A 196 34.12 -6.71 37.74
CA LEU A 196 34.37 -6.48 36.31
C LEU A 196 35.61 -5.63 36.05
N ARG A 197 35.87 -4.63 36.90
CA ARG A 197 37.06 -3.78 36.84
C ARG A 197 38.37 -4.57 37.00
N SER A 198 38.33 -5.75 37.61
CA SER A 198 39.50 -6.62 37.76
C SER A 198 39.80 -7.49 36.53
N PHE A 199 38.87 -7.65 35.59
CA PHE A 199 39.00 -8.54 34.44
C PHE A 199 40.11 -8.19 33.44
N PRO A 200 40.53 -6.92 33.26
CA PRO A 200 41.70 -6.60 32.44
C PRO A 200 42.94 -7.42 32.80
N LEU A 201 43.20 -7.67 34.09
CA LEU A 201 44.30 -8.54 34.52
C LEU A 201 44.19 -9.93 33.89
N LEU A 202 43.02 -10.54 33.96
CA LEU A 202 42.77 -11.87 33.39
C LEU A 202 42.92 -11.86 31.87
N HIS A 203 42.41 -10.83 31.19
CA HIS A 203 42.52 -10.72 29.75
C HIS A 203 43.97 -10.58 29.29
N PHE A 204 44.77 -9.77 29.98
CA PHE A 204 46.18 -9.58 29.67
C PHE A 204 47.02 -10.80 30.01
N LEU A 205 46.77 -11.44 31.16
CA LEU A 205 47.42 -12.72 31.48
C LEU A 205 47.05 -13.80 30.47
N ARG A 206 45.86 -13.79 29.86
CA ARG A 206 45.52 -14.78 28.81
C ARG A 206 45.92 -14.37 27.40
N ASP A 207 46.67 -13.28 27.26
CA ASP A 207 47.06 -12.71 25.97
C ASP A 207 45.86 -12.41 25.05
N LEU A 208 44.68 -12.15 25.65
CA LEU A 208 43.43 -11.85 24.94
C LEU A 208 43.35 -10.39 24.47
N SER A 209 44.04 -9.49 25.18
CA SER A 209 44.20 -8.07 24.87
C SER A 209 45.52 -7.55 25.44
N LYS A 210 45.87 -6.30 25.12
CA LYS A 210 47.00 -5.58 25.71
C LYS A 210 46.54 -4.24 26.31
N PRO A 211 47.22 -3.73 27.35
CA PRO A 211 46.95 -2.40 27.89
C PRO A 211 47.00 -1.34 26.77
N ASN A 212 46.02 -0.44 26.76
CA ASN A 212 45.97 0.73 25.87
C ASN A 212 46.04 0.41 24.37
N GLN A 213 45.69 -0.82 23.96
CA GLN A 213 45.74 -1.25 22.56
C GLN A 213 44.78 -0.42 21.68
N PRO A 214 45.22 0.04 20.49
CA PRO A 214 44.38 0.85 19.61
C PRO A 214 43.08 0.13 19.18
N LYS A 215 42.02 0.95 19.08
CA LYS A 215 40.58 0.60 18.99
C LYS A 215 40.12 -0.06 17.68
N HIS A 216 40.99 -0.78 16.95
CA HIS A 216 40.57 -1.42 15.70
C HIS A 216 40.02 -2.82 15.98
N PHE A 217 38.69 -2.94 16.09
CA PHE A 217 38.00 -4.21 16.20
C PHE A 217 37.43 -4.62 14.84
N PRO A 218 37.85 -5.75 14.24
CA PRO A 218 37.25 -6.27 13.02
C PRO A 218 35.78 -6.62 13.29
N LEU A 219 34.85 -5.98 12.57
CA LEU A 219 33.40 -6.11 12.81
C LEU A 219 32.90 -7.55 12.58
N ASP A 220 33.58 -8.31 11.72
CA ASP A 220 33.31 -9.72 11.39
C ASP A 220 33.71 -10.71 12.50
N ARG A 221 34.52 -10.27 13.48
CA ARG A 221 35.02 -11.11 14.58
C ARG A 221 34.47 -10.74 15.94
N VAL A 222 33.50 -9.82 16.00
CA VAL A 222 32.86 -9.42 17.24
C VAL A 222 31.93 -10.54 17.70
N ILE A 223 32.38 -11.32 18.68
CA ILE A 223 31.55 -12.29 19.37
C ILE A 223 30.97 -11.60 20.60
N TRP A 224 29.66 -11.39 20.57
CA TRP A 224 28.95 -10.92 21.74
C TRP A 224 28.58 -12.11 22.62
N GLY A 225 28.84 -11.95 23.90
CA GLY A 225 28.39 -12.90 24.90
C GLY A 225 29.36 -13.99 25.29
N SER A 226 29.08 -14.50 26.49
CA SER A 226 29.76 -15.64 27.08
C SER A 226 28.73 -16.42 27.88
N SER A 227 28.71 -17.75 27.71
CA SER A 227 27.87 -18.64 28.52
C SER A 227 28.13 -18.47 30.02
N SER A 228 29.35 -18.06 30.40
CA SER A 228 29.73 -17.79 31.78
C SER A 228 29.08 -16.54 32.38
N LEU A 229 28.57 -15.61 31.56
CA LEU A 229 28.01 -14.32 32.00
C LEU A 229 26.50 -14.20 31.75
N LEU A 230 25.86 -15.24 31.20
CA LEU A 230 24.42 -15.23 30.89
C LEU A 230 23.56 -15.00 32.15
N SER A 231 23.91 -15.62 33.27
CA SER A 231 23.20 -15.41 34.56
C SER A 231 23.29 -13.96 35.03
N LEU A 232 24.45 -13.33 34.84
CA LEU A 232 24.67 -11.93 35.20
C LEU A 232 23.89 -10.98 34.28
N GLN A 233 23.86 -11.27 32.98
CA GLN A 233 23.08 -10.52 32.02
C GLN A 233 21.59 -10.52 32.38
N ILE A 234 21.01 -11.70 32.66
CA ILE A 234 19.60 -11.85 33.07
C ILE A 234 19.32 -11.06 34.36
N LEU A 235 20.24 -11.11 35.33
CA LEU A 235 20.12 -10.36 36.59
C LEU A 235 20.08 -8.85 36.38
N LEU A 236 20.91 -8.34 35.46
CA LEU A 236 21.08 -6.90 35.20
C LEU A 236 20.08 -6.35 34.18
N GLU A 237 19.47 -7.20 33.37
CA GLU A 237 18.65 -6.81 32.21
C GLU A 237 17.59 -5.73 32.54
N THR A 238 16.91 -5.89 33.68
CA THR A 238 15.82 -5.01 34.15
C THR A 238 16.27 -3.92 35.12
N LYS A 239 17.56 -3.90 35.51
CA LYS A 239 18.11 -2.95 36.47
C LYS A 239 18.36 -1.58 35.82
N THR A 240 18.61 -0.59 36.67
CA THR A 240 19.00 0.76 36.28
C THR A 240 20.05 1.27 37.27
N GLY A 241 20.89 2.20 36.83
CA GLY A 241 21.96 2.82 37.60
C GLY A 241 23.33 2.19 37.39
N PHE A 242 23.48 1.15 36.57
CA PHE A 242 24.76 0.44 36.42
C PHE A 242 25.75 1.26 35.58
N ILE A 243 25.37 1.59 34.33
CA ILE A 243 26.18 2.42 33.44
C ILE A 243 26.20 3.85 33.95
N LYS A 244 25.05 4.37 34.42
CA LYS A 244 24.94 5.76 34.87
C LYS A 244 25.88 6.10 36.03
N LYS A 245 26.04 5.18 36.98
CA LYS A 245 26.89 5.42 38.17
C LYS A 245 28.37 5.30 37.86
N HIS A 246 28.75 4.40 36.96
CA HIS A 246 30.15 4.10 36.64
C HIS A 246 30.57 4.64 35.26
N TYR A 247 29.90 5.68 34.77
CA TYR A 247 30.04 6.15 33.39
C TYR A 247 31.49 6.47 33.02
N ASP A 248 32.16 7.30 33.82
CA ASP A 248 33.54 7.72 33.56
C ASP A 248 34.52 6.56 33.74
N GLU A 249 34.32 5.72 34.77
CA GLU A 249 35.15 4.53 35.01
C GLU A 249 35.05 3.51 33.87
N ILE A 250 33.86 3.30 33.32
CA ILE A 250 33.65 2.41 32.15
C ILE A 250 34.37 2.98 30.93
N LYS A 251 34.28 4.29 30.72
CA LYS A 251 34.94 4.96 29.59
C LYS A 251 36.46 4.84 29.67
N GLU A 252 37.03 4.96 30.87
CA GLU A 252 38.44 4.70 31.13
C GLU A 252 38.81 3.23 30.88
N LEU A 253 37.99 2.28 31.36
CA LEU A 253 38.22 0.85 31.14
C LEU A 253 38.20 0.46 29.65
N PHE A 254 37.34 1.08 28.84
CA PHE A 254 37.32 0.87 27.39
C PHE A 254 38.59 1.34 26.67
N GLN A 255 39.30 2.32 27.23
CA GLN A 255 40.59 2.75 26.71
C GLN A 255 41.70 1.80 27.15
N PHE A 256 41.61 1.30 28.39
CA PHE A 256 42.61 0.43 28.99
C PHE A 256 42.60 -1.00 28.41
N ASP A 257 41.42 -1.60 28.23
CA ASP A 257 41.27 -2.98 27.77
C ASP A 257 40.21 -3.13 26.68
N SER A 258 40.65 -3.52 25.49
CA SER A 258 39.78 -3.72 24.32
C SER A 258 38.75 -4.84 24.49
N LYS A 259 38.97 -5.81 25.39
CA LYS A 259 37.96 -6.87 25.65
C LYS A 259 36.76 -6.34 26.43
N MET A 260 36.93 -5.29 27.22
CA MET A 260 35.81 -4.65 27.94
C MET A 260 34.77 -4.08 26.98
N LEU A 261 35.17 -3.68 25.77
CA LEU A 261 34.27 -3.23 24.68
C LEU A 261 33.29 -4.32 24.21
N THR A 262 33.54 -5.59 24.51
CA THR A 262 32.61 -6.69 24.22
C THR A 262 31.83 -7.13 25.45
N LEU A 263 32.48 -7.09 26.62
CA LEU A 263 31.95 -7.64 27.85
C LEU A 263 30.91 -6.75 28.52
N ILE A 264 31.20 -5.44 28.69
CA ILE A 264 30.26 -4.51 29.33
C ILE A 264 28.98 -4.32 28.51
N PRO A 265 29.04 -4.19 27.17
CA PRO A 265 27.81 -4.11 26.39
C PRO A 265 26.93 -5.35 26.50
N TYR A 266 27.53 -6.54 26.60
CA TYR A 266 26.76 -7.77 26.76
C TYR A 266 25.90 -7.78 28.03
N ILE A 267 26.45 -7.30 29.15
CA ILE A 267 25.76 -7.27 30.45
C ILE A 267 24.99 -5.96 30.72
N CYS A 268 24.99 -5.02 29.78
CA CYS A 268 24.34 -3.72 29.94
C CYS A 268 22.82 -3.87 30.18
N PRO A 269 22.23 -3.14 31.14
CA PRO A 269 20.78 -3.11 31.32
C PRO A 269 20.04 -2.50 30.11
N GLN A 270 18.81 -2.97 29.83
CA GLN A 270 18.06 -2.55 28.64
C GLN A 270 17.79 -1.04 28.61
N LYS A 271 17.44 -0.47 29.77
CA LYS A 271 17.08 0.95 29.88
C LYS A 271 18.26 1.90 29.74
N GLU A 272 19.50 1.40 29.84
CA GLU A 272 20.73 2.19 29.80
C GLU A 272 21.54 1.98 28.51
N THR A 273 21.00 1.22 27.56
CA THR A 273 21.57 0.97 26.23
C THR A 273 21.99 2.27 25.54
N SER A 274 21.19 3.33 25.64
CA SER A 274 21.53 4.64 25.06
C SER A 274 22.73 5.30 25.72
N LEU A 275 22.87 5.21 27.06
CA LEU A 275 24.02 5.75 27.79
C LEU A 275 25.30 5.01 27.39
N LEU A 276 25.21 3.70 27.21
CA LEU A 276 26.35 2.92 26.72
C LEU A 276 26.73 3.32 25.29
N CYS A 277 25.76 3.58 24.42
CA CYS A 277 26.00 4.08 23.06
C CYS A 277 26.63 5.48 23.05
N GLU A 278 26.66 6.23 24.16
CA GLU A 278 27.40 7.49 24.25
C GLU A 278 28.91 7.29 24.40
N ILE A 279 29.33 6.18 25.01
CA ILE A 279 30.74 5.92 25.37
C ILE A 279 31.42 4.87 24.48
N LEU A 280 30.65 4.00 23.83
CA LEU A 280 31.20 3.05 22.86
C LEU A 280 31.72 3.74 21.59
N PRO A 281 32.73 3.18 20.90
CA PRO A 281 33.00 3.53 19.50
C PRO A 281 31.72 3.38 18.67
N ILE A 282 31.44 4.34 17.78
CA ILE A 282 30.15 4.42 17.07
C ILE A 282 29.91 3.17 16.22
N GLU A 283 30.94 2.67 15.53
CA GLU A 283 30.87 1.45 14.74
C GLU A 283 30.49 0.22 15.58
N LEU A 284 31.01 0.13 16.82
CA LEU A 284 30.68 -0.95 17.75
C LEU A 284 29.29 -0.77 18.35
N ALA A 285 28.87 0.47 18.62
CA ALA A 285 27.52 0.76 19.09
C ALA A 285 26.48 0.30 18.06
N ILE A 286 26.70 0.53 16.77
CA ILE A 286 25.83 0.07 15.68
C ILE A 286 25.77 -1.46 15.63
N VAL A 287 26.92 -2.15 15.61
CA VAL A 287 26.96 -3.62 15.54
C VAL A 287 26.37 -4.26 16.80
N TRP A 288 26.53 -3.65 17.96
CA TRP A 288 25.96 -4.16 19.20
C TRP A 288 24.42 -4.15 19.21
N LEU A 289 23.76 -3.25 18.48
CA LEU A 289 22.30 -3.27 18.32
C LEU A 289 21.80 -4.59 17.71
N ILE A 290 22.62 -5.25 16.89
CA ILE A 290 22.31 -6.57 16.30
C ILE A 290 22.10 -7.60 17.41
N GLU A 291 23.05 -7.66 18.35
CA GLU A 291 22.96 -8.56 19.49
C GLU A 291 21.79 -8.18 20.40
N ARG A 292 21.62 -6.88 20.67
CA ARG A 292 20.58 -6.40 21.58
C ARG A 292 19.17 -6.73 21.10
N LEU A 293 18.97 -6.75 19.80
CA LEU A 293 17.71 -7.11 19.15
C LEU A 293 17.56 -8.61 18.91
N GLY A 294 18.56 -9.43 19.28
CA GLY A 294 18.54 -10.87 19.06
C GLY A 294 18.59 -11.26 17.57
N LEU A 295 19.15 -10.41 16.71
CA LEU A 295 19.15 -10.59 15.25
C LEU A 295 20.21 -11.60 14.76
N GLN A 296 21.05 -12.13 15.66
CA GLN A 296 22.13 -13.07 15.31
C GLN A 296 21.66 -14.52 15.06
N VAL A 297 20.40 -14.87 15.38
CA VAL A 297 19.93 -16.26 15.32
C VAL A 297 19.26 -16.55 13.97
N SER A 298 19.84 -17.48 13.21
CA SER A 298 19.34 -18.02 11.92
C SER A 298 17.97 -18.73 11.99
N HIS A 299 17.32 -18.74 13.15
CA HIS A 299 16.04 -19.37 13.44
C HIS A 299 15.00 -18.38 13.99
N ALA A 300 15.21 -17.07 13.80
CA ALA A 300 14.19 -16.08 14.11
C ALA A 300 12.96 -16.31 13.22
N TYR A 301 11.98 -17.03 13.77
CA TYR A 301 10.59 -16.94 13.34
C TYR A 301 10.28 -15.46 13.09
N SER A 302 9.71 -15.14 11.92
CA SER A 302 9.23 -13.82 11.47
C SER A 302 9.14 -12.78 12.60
N LEU A 303 9.71 -11.58 12.45
CA LEU A 303 9.61 -10.42 13.37
C LEU A 303 8.13 -10.09 13.72
N ARG A 304 7.46 -10.98 14.45
CA ARG A 304 6.07 -10.85 14.88
C ARG A 304 6.14 -9.91 16.05
N SER A 305 5.28 -8.89 16.00
CA SER A 305 5.13 -7.88 17.05
C SER A 305 4.99 -8.45 18.47
N HIS A 306 4.62 -9.72 18.62
CA HIS A 306 4.45 -10.38 19.90
C HIS A 306 5.76 -10.66 20.66
N PHE A 307 6.93 -10.63 20.00
CA PHE A 307 8.23 -10.88 20.66
C PHE A 307 9.00 -9.62 21.04
N ILE A 308 8.78 -8.49 20.35
CA ILE A 308 9.45 -7.22 20.62
C ILE A 308 8.42 -6.29 21.28
N SER A 309 8.52 -6.13 22.60
CA SER A 309 7.70 -5.18 23.34
C SER A 309 8.02 -3.72 22.95
N ASP A 310 7.06 -2.81 23.06
CA ASP A 310 7.28 -1.38 22.82
C ASP A 310 8.42 -0.83 23.68
N ASN A 311 8.55 -1.33 24.92
CA ASN A 311 9.66 -1.00 25.81
C ASN A 311 11.03 -1.43 25.25
N LEU A 312 11.11 -2.62 24.63
CA LEU A 312 12.35 -3.08 23.98
C LEU A 312 12.65 -2.26 22.73
N LYS A 313 11.63 -1.95 21.92
CA LYS A 313 11.77 -1.08 20.74
C LYS A 313 12.32 0.31 21.13
N GLU A 314 11.72 0.94 22.15
CA GLU A 314 12.09 2.28 22.59
C GLU A 314 13.52 2.31 23.17
N HIS A 315 13.82 1.42 24.13
CA HIS A 315 15.06 1.48 24.89
C HIS A 315 16.24 0.74 24.26
N CYS A 316 16.00 -0.31 23.47
CA CYS A 316 17.06 -1.09 22.84
C CYS A 316 17.32 -0.68 21.39
N PHE A 317 16.48 0.15 20.76
CA PHE A 317 16.68 0.58 19.38
C PHE A 317 16.47 2.07 19.13
N GLU A 318 15.28 2.63 19.39
CA GLU A 318 14.99 4.02 19.02
C GLU A 318 15.89 5.04 19.74
N LYS A 319 15.96 4.97 21.08
CA LYS A 319 16.82 5.85 21.89
C LYS A 319 18.32 5.65 21.60
N PRO A 320 18.84 4.41 21.54
CA PRO A 320 20.22 4.15 21.12
C PRO A 320 20.55 4.68 19.73
N MET A 321 19.67 4.46 18.74
CA MET A 321 19.90 4.93 17.37
C MET A 321 19.89 6.45 17.30
N ALA A 322 18.95 7.12 17.99
CA ALA A 322 18.95 8.57 18.10
C ALA A 322 20.24 9.11 18.74
N CYS A 323 20.76 8.43 19.76
CA CYS A 323 22.06 8.75 20.35
C CYS A 323 23.20 8.62 19.32
N ILE A 324 23.28 7.50 18.60
CA ILE A 324 24.29 7.26 17.57
C ILE A 324 24.23 8.34 16.48
N MET A 325 23.04 8.63 15.94
CA MET A 325 22.85 9.64 14.90
C MET A 325 23.23 11.04 15.38
N LYS A 326 22.88 11.40 16.63
CA LYS A 326 23.29 12.66 17.27
C LYS A 326 24.81 12.76 17.36
N ARG A 327 25.50 11.69 17.76
CA ARG A 327 26.97 11.67 17.83
C ARG A 327 27.62 11.79 16.47
N ILE A 328 27.13 11.05 15.48
CA ILE A 328 27.59 11.18 14.08
C ILE A 328 27.39 12.61 13.59
N TYR A 329 26.32 13.31 13.97
CA TYR A 329 26.11 14.69 13.57
C TYR A 329 27.02 15.69 14.31
N GLN A 330 27.27 15.50 15.61
CA GLN A 330 27.89 16.51 16.47
C GLN A 330 29.40 16.33 16.71
N GLU A 331 29.93 15.11 16.65
CA GLU A 331 31.33 14.86 16.99
C GLU A 331 32.30 15.41 15.93
N ASP A 332 33.42 15.95 16.38
CA ASP A 332 34.53 16.36 15.52
C ASP A 332 35.33 15.13 15.08
N ILE A 333 35.11 14.69 13.84
CA ILE A 333 35.70 13.47 13.28
C ILE A 333 36.91 13.87 12.45
N LYS A 334 38.08 13.36 12.79
CA LYS A 334 39.36 13.72 12.14
C LYS A 334 39.89 12.67 11.16
N ASP A 335 39.40 11.44 11.23
CA ASP A 335 39.84 10.32 10.39
C ASP A 335 38.74 9.92 9.41
N PHE A 336 38.99 10.01 8.10
CA PHE A 336 38.01 9.62 7.08
C PHE A 336 37.64 8.13 7.16
N ASN A 337 38.56 7.25 7.57
CA ASN A 337 38.28 5.82 7.72
C ASN A 337 37.21 5.51 8.78
N PHE A 338 36.92 6.47 9.66
CA PHE A 338 35.76 6.41 10.55
C PHE A 338 34.45 6.22 9.78
N PHE A 339 34.23 6.98 8.70
CA PHE A 339 32.99 6.91 7.93
C PHE A 339 32.83 5.57 7.21
N ARG A 340 33.94 5.01 6.72
CA ARG A 340 33.97 3.67 6.12
C ARG A 340 33.54 2.61 7.14
N ARG A 341 34.11 2.63 8.34
CA ARG A 341 33.74 1.70 9.44
C ARG A 341 32.28 1.84 9.86
N CYS A 342 31.77 3.07 9.99
CA CYS A 342 30.36 3.31 10.29
C CYS A 342 29.42 2.82 9.17
N SER A 343 29.80 3.03 7.91
CA SER A 343 29.07 2.50 6.76
C SER A 343 29.02 0.97 6.77
N GLU A 344 30.16 0.31 6.95
CA GLU A 344 30.26 -1.15 7.07
C GLU A 344 29.41 -1.68 8.23
N ALA A 345 29.51 -1.08 9.42
CA ALA A 345 28.70 -1.44 10.57
C ALA A 345 27.18 -1.32 10.29
N THR A 346 26.77 -0.25 9.59
CA THR A 346 25.37 -0.03 9.22
C THR A 346 24.90 -1.06 8.20
N VAL A 347 25.74 -1.42 7.23
CA VAL A 347 25.46 -2.49 6.28
C VAL A 347 25.31 -3.83 6.99
N HIS A 348 26.19 -4.15 7.95
CA HIS A 348 26.06 -5.36 8.78
C HIS A 348 24.75 -5.39 9.56
N LEU A 349 24.33 -4.26 10.14
CA LEU A 349 23.04 -4.15 10.82
C LEU A 349 21.87 -4.42 9.86
N VAL A 350 21.88 -3.84 8.66
CA VAL A 350 20.82 -4.07 7.67
C VAL A 350 20.78 -5.52 7.23
N GLN A 351 21.94 -6.12 6.97
CA GLN A 351 22.04 -7.53 6.55
C GLN A 351 21.48 -8.50 7.59
N SER A 352 21.59 -8.18 8.89
CA SER A 352 21.11 -9.06 9.96
C SER A 352 19.59 -9.20 10.00
N PHE A 353 18.83 -8.18 9.58
CA PHE A 353 17.36 -8.22 9.57
C PHE A 353 16.73 -8.28 8.17
N LYS A 354 17.48 -8.02 7.09
CA LYS A 354 16.93 -7.90 5.73
C LYS A 354 16.04 -9.08 5.29
N LYS A 355 16.38 -10.31 5.68
CA LYS A 355 15.65 -11.53 5.31
C LYS A 355 14.38 -11.81 6.14
N ILE A 356 14.23 -11.13 7.27
CA ILE A 356 13.13 -11.35 8.23
C ILE A 356 12.12 -10.19 8.27
N LEU A 357 12.32 -9.20 7.40
CA LEU A 357 11.46 -8.03 7.20
C LEU A 357 10.03 -8.45 6.80
N ASN A 358 9.03 -7.78 7.40
CA ASN A 358 7.59 -8.03 7.22
C ASN A 358 6.77 -6.75 7.42
N TYR A 359 5.43 -6.79 7.30
CA TYR A 359 4.59 -5.59 7.46
C TYR A 359 4.42 -5.08 8.93
N SER A 360 5.23 -5.53 9.89
CA SER A 360 5.10 -5.07 11.28
C SER A 360 5.62 -3.64 11.49
N ASN A 361 5.10 -2.95 12.50
CA ASN A 361 5.59 -1.63 12.93
C ASN A 361 7.07 -1.66 13.32
N VAL A 362 7.55 -2.78 13.89
CA VAL A 362 8.95 -2.94 14.29
C VAL A 362 9.86 -2.96 13.07
N SER A 363 9.53 -3.81 12.09
CA SER A 363 10.28 -3.92 10.83
C SER A 363 10.28 -2.58 10.07
N ARG A 364 9.17 -1.84 10.10
CA ARG A 364 9.10 -0.49 9.55
C ARG A 364 10.03 0.49 10.26
N THR A 365 10.02 0.53 11.60
CA THR A 365 10.92 1.40 12.37
C THR A 365 12.39 1.03 12.17
N LEU A 366 12.73 -0.26 12.04
CA LEU A 366 14.08 -0.71 11.69
C LEU A 366 14.56 -0.10 10.37
N VAL A 367 13.71 -0.12 9.33
CA VAL A 367 14.03 0.45 8.02
C VAL A 367 14.15 1.97 8.10
N GLU A 368 13.17 2.66 8.70
CA GLU A 368 13.15 4.12 8.87
C GLU A 368 14.42 4.64 9.56
N LEU A 369 14.79 4.02 10.69
CA LEU A 369 15.97 4.44 11.46
C LEU A 369 17.29 4.05 10.79
N SER A 370 17.34 2.93 10.07
CA SER A 370 18.54 2.55 9.30
C SER A 370 18.76 3.47 8.10
N VAL A 371 17.69 3.88 7.41
CA VAL A 371 17.74 4.90 6.35
C VAL A 371 18.23 6.22 6.93
N SER A 372 17.66 6.66 8.06
CA SER A 372 18.10 7.89 8.72
C SER A 372 19.59 7.83 9.11
N LEU A 373 20.07 6.71 9.66
CA LEU A 373 21.48 6.52 9.99
C LEU A 373 22.39 6.63 8.74
N PHE A 374 22.03 6.00 7.62
CA PHE A 374 22.79 6.17 6.38
C PHE A 374 22.84 7.61 5.90
N ILE A 375 21.72 8.34 5.98
CA ILE A 375 21.66 9.77 5.58
C ILE A 375 22.53 10.63 6.50
N HIS A 376 22.59 10.35 7.80
CA HIS A 376 23.49 11.04 8.73
C HIS A 376 24.96 10.81 8.38
N ILE A 377 25.35 9.56 8.10
CA ILE A 377 26.73 9.22 7.66
C ILE A 377 27.03 9.91 6.33
N PHE A 378 26.10 9.83 5.38
CA PHE A 378 26.22 10.44 4.06
C PHE A 378 26.48 11.95 4.14
N TYR A 379 25.67 12.69 4.91
CA TYR A 379 25.84 14.13 5.08
C TYR A 379 27.20 14.48 5.68
N ARG A 380 27.69 13.70 6.66
CA ARG A 380 29.02 13.94 7.22
C ARG A 380 30.13 13.69 6.21
N VAL A 381 29.98 12.70 5.35
CA VAL A 381 30.92 12.43 4.24
C VAL A 381 30.92 13.57 3.21
N THR A 382 29.76 14.18 2.92
CA THR A 382 29.69 15.26 1.92
C THR A 382 30.33 16.56 2.39
N ILE A 383 30.21 16.90 3.68
CA ILE A 383 30.82 18.12 4.24
C ILE A 383 32.28 17.93 4.67
N TYR A 384 32.79 16.70 4.66
CA TYR A 384 34.16 16.41 5.04
C TYR A 384 35.14 16.80 3.92
N ASP A 385 36.17 17.56 4.30
CA ASP A 385 37.24 17.98 3.41
C ASP A 385 38.33 16.89 3.36
N GLU A 386 38.20 15.96 2.42
CA GLU A 386 39.18 14.89 2.18
C GLU A 386 40.12 15.32 1.04
N GLU A 387 41.44 15.20 1.25
CA GLU A 387 42.46 15.51 0.22
C GLU A 387 42.30 14.63 -1.03
N GLU A 388 41.83 13.38 -0.88
CA GLU A 388 41.59 12.42 -1.97
C GLU A 388 40.10 12.35 -2.36
N SER A 389 39.69 13.21 -3.29
CA SER A 389 38.27 13.29 -3.71
C SER A 389 37.65 11.99 -4.27
N ASP A 390 38.46 11.05 -4.78
CA ASP A 390 37.98 9.78 -5.35
C ASP A 390 37.47 8.79 -4.28
N ASN A 391 38.11 8.77 -3.11
CA ASN A 391 37.69 7.92 -1.98
C ASN A 391 36.32 8.37 -1.45
N ARG A 392 36.17 9.69 -1.25
CA ARG A 392 34.90 10.32 -0.89
C ARG A 392 33.78 9.98 -1.87
N ASN A 393 34.03 10.14 -3.17
CA ASN A 393 33.03 9.86 -4.22
C ASN A 393 32.62 8.39 -4.26
N THR A 394 33.56 7.48 -4.03
CA THR A 394 33.29 6.04 -3.98
C THR A 394 32.40 5.68 -2.78
N LEU A 395 32.73 6.20 -1.59
CA LEU A 395 31.92 5.97 -0.38
C LEU A 395 30.53 6.61 -0.50
N TYR A 396 30.45 7.83 -1.05
CA TYR A 396 29.21 8.53 -1.35
C TYR A 396 28.28 7.68 -2.22
N LYS A 397 28.80 7.13 -3.33
CA LYS A 397 28.02 6.28 -4.24
C LYS A 397 27.53 5.01 -3.55
N ASN A 398 28.39 4.36 -2.77
CA ASN A 398 28.03 3.15 -2.02
C ASN A 398 26.91 3.43 -1.01
N LEU A 399 27.03 4.48 -0.19
CA LEU A 399 25.99 4.86 0.79
C LEU A 399 24.63 5.09 0.12
N ARG A 400 24.62 5.84 -0.99
CA ARG A 400 23.40 6.08 -1.78
C ARG A 400 22.79 4.78 -2.29
N GLU A 401 23.62 3.89 -2.84
CA GLU A 401 23.20 2.56 -3.30
C GLU A 401 22.62 1.70 -2.18
N GLN A 402 23.23 1.69 -0.99
CA GLN A 402 22.70 0.92 0.16
C GLN A 402 21.31 1.40 0.59
N VAL A 403 21.08 2.71 0.64
CA VAL A 403 19.76 3.29 0.95
C VAL A 403 18.74 2.90 -0.12
N THR A 404 19.11 3.04 -1.40
CA THR A 404 18.23 2.65 -2.52
C THR A 404 17.89 1.18 -2.47
N VAL A 405 18.86 0.29 -2.24
CA VAL A 405 18.66 -1.16 -2.16
C VAL A 405 17.77 -1.51 -0.97
N LEU A 406 18.02 -0.94 0.21
CA LEU A 406 17.20 -1.18 1.41
C LEU A 406 15.73 -0.81 1.18
N LEU A 407 15.47 0.41 0.68
CA LEU A 407 14.11 0.87 0.38
C LEU A 407 13.44 0.02 -0.70
N LYS A 408 14.18 -0.33 -1.76
CA LYS A 408 13.68 -1.17 -2.85
C LYS A 408 13.31 -2.57 -2.37
N ASP A 409 14.21 -3.22 -1.63
CA ASP A 409 13.99 -4.57 -1.13
C ASP A 409 12.77 -4.61 -0.22
N TRP A 410 12.62 -3.61 0.65
CA TRP A 410 11.47 -3.50 1.54
C TRP A 410 10.14 -3.34 0.80
N VAL A 411 10.07 -2.43 -0.18
CA VAL A 411 8.83 -2.18 -0.93
C VAL A 411 8.47 -3.40 -1.81
N VAL A 412 9.45 -4.13 -2.34
CA VAL A 412 9.22 -5.32 -3.18
C VAL A 412 8.78 -6.56 -2.38
N LEU A 413 8.86 -6.55 -1.04
CA LEU A 413 8.34 -7.65 -0.22
C LEU A 413 6.83 -7.81 -0.39
N SER A 414 6.38 -9.03 -0.71
CA SER A 414 4.96 -9.34 -0.95
C SER A 414 4.05 -9.03 0.23
N GLU A 415 4.58 -9.13 1.45
CA GLU A 415 3.86 -8.81 2.69
C GLU A 415 3.68 -7.29 2.86
N VAL A 416 4.61 -6.48 2.33
CA VAL A 416 4.55 -5.01 2.36
C VAL A 416 3.75 -4.53 1.15
N ILE A 417 4.41 -4.22 0.02
CA ILE A 417 3.72 -3.91 -1.24
C ILE A 417 3.81 -5.10 -2.19
N GLY A 418 5.01 -5.55 -2.54
CA GLY A 418 5.19 -6.61 -3.52
C GLY A 418 5.30 -6.08 -4.94
N GLY A 419 5.83 -6.88 -5.85
CA GLY A 419 5.81 -6.60 -7.29
C GLY A 419 6.86 -5.60 -7.79
N SER A 420 6.98 -5.52 -9.12
CA SER A 420 8.02 -4.76 -9.82
C SER A 420 7.67 -3.29 -10.09
N PHE A 421 6.42 -2.88 -9.89
CA PHE A 421 5.92 -1.53 -10.17
C PHE A 421 5.06 -0.99 -9.02
N PHE A 422 4.74 0.29 -9.06
CA PHE A 422 3.98 0.99 -8.03
C PHE A 422 2.61 0.34 -7.78
N GLY A 423 2.25 0.10 -6.51
CA GLY A 423 1.03 -0.60 -6.11
C GLY A 423 1.10 -2.13 -6.24
N GLY A 424 2.20 -2.65 -6.80
CA GLY A 424 2.66 -4.03 -6.75
C GLY A 424 1.91 -5.04 -7.62
N LYS A 425 0.59 -5.10 -7.49
CA LYS A 425 -0.28 -5.94 -8.30
C LYS A 425 -1.47 -5.11 -8.75
N PHE A 426 -1.97 -5.39 -9.94
CA PHE A 426 -3.25 -4.87 -10.40
C PHE A 426 -4.24 -6.02 -10.57
N LYS A 427 -5.53 -5.72 -10.42
CA LYS A 427 -6.62 -6.64 -10.70
C LYS A 427 -7.50 -6.05 -11.78
N THR A 428 -7.94 -6.91 -12.69
CA THR A 428 -8.92 -6.55 -13.70
C THR A 428 -10.29 -7.10 -13.26
N SER A 429 -11.28 -6.22 -13.12
CA SER A 429 -12.68 -6.58 -12.89
C SER A 429 -13.52 -6.05 -14.04
N GLY A 430 -13.88 -6.91 -14.99
CA GLY A 430 -14.54 -6.50 -16.22
C GLY A 430 -13.62 -5.63 -17.08
N HIS A 431 -14.05 -4.42 -17.41
CA HIS A 431 -13.26 -3.42 -18.17
C HIS A 431 -12.37 -2.54 -17.27
N GLN A 432 -12.42 -2.73 -15.95
CA GLN A 432 -11.72 -1.87 -14.99
C GLN A 432 -10.44 -2.54 -14.50
N SER A 433 -9.33 -1.82 -14.54
CA SER A 433 -8.08 -2.22 -13.90
C SER A 433 -7.77 -1.26 -12.75
N TYR A 434 -7.39 -1.77 -11.60
CA TYR A 434 -6.92 -0.94 -10.48
C TYR A 434 -5.73 -1.57 -9.77
N LEU A 435 -4.89 -0.72 -9.19
CA LEU A 435 -3.77 -1.11 -8.34
C LEU A 435 -4.30 -1.57 -6.97
N LEU A 436 -3.80 -2.70 -6.46
CA LEU A 436 -4.30 -3.30 -5.22
C LEU A 436 -3.74 -2.65 -3.95
N LYS A 437 -2.52 -2.11 -4.01
CA LYS A 437 -1.79 -1.60 -2.85
C LYS A 437 -1.18 -0.21 -3.05
N ASP A 438 -1.68 0.55 -4.02
CA ASP A 438 -1.30 1.95 -4.24
C ASP A 438 -1.39 2.78 -2.95
N ASN A 439 -2.47 2.64 -2.19
CA ASN A 439 -2.70 3.38 -0.97
C ASN A 439 -1.72 3.03 0.17
N LEU A 440 -1.33 1.76 0.25
CA LEU A 440 -0.34 1.28 1.21
C LEU A 440 1.05 1.78 0.84
N GLU A 441 1.40 1.77 -0.45
CA GLU A 441 2.68 2.26 -0.94
C GLU A 441 2.80 3.78 -0.75
N LEU A 442 1.74 4.54 -1.04
CA LEU A 442 1.71 5.98 -0.78
C LEU A 442 1.89 6.31 0.70
N LYS A 443 1.22 5.55 1.58
CA LYS A 443 1.38 5.73 3.02
C LYS A 443 2.82 5.41 3.45
N PHE A 444 3.43 4.37 2.89
CA PHE A 444 4.83 4.05 3.16
C PHE A 444 5.76 5.22 2.79
N TRP A 445 5.65 5.75 1.57
CA TRP A 445 6.48 6.88 1.14
C TRP A 445 6.24 8.15 1.94
N GLU A 446 4.99 8.42 2.31
CA GLU A 446 4.63 9.54 3.20
C GLU A 446 5.37 9.44 4.54
N ASN A 447 5.50 8.24 5.11
CA ASN A 447 6.23 8.05 6.36
C ASN A 447 7.75 8.20 6.22
N ILE A 448 8.33 7.69 5.12
CA ILE A 448 9.76 7.87 4.85
C ILE A 448 10.09 9.35 4.63
N LEU A 449 9.24 10.09 3.91
CA LEU A 449 9.41 11.52 3.67
C LEU A 449 9.12 12.39 4.90
N ALA A 450 8.40 11.85 5.89
CA ALA A 450 8.15 12.50 7.17
C ALA A 450 9.30 12.33 8.18
N LEU A 451 10.38 11.63 7.83
CA LEU A 451 11.56 11.51 8.69
C LEU A 451 12.16 12.91 8.95
N GLU A 452 12.37 13.21 10.22
CA GLU A 452 12.95 14.49 10.65
C GLU A 452 14.48 14.41 10.64
N PHE A 453 15.11 15.46 10.10
CA PHE A 453 16.56 15.59 10.03
C PHE A 453 17.03 16.92 10.65
N PRO A 454 18.27 16.97 11.18
CA PRO A 454 18.83 18.20 11.74
C PRO A 454 19.03 19.34 10.73
N CYS A 455 19.13 19.05 9.43
CA CYS A 455 19.33 20.02 8.37
C CYS A 455 18.60 19.63 7.06
N GLU A 456 18.34 20.63 6.21
CA GLU A 456 17.59 20.44 4.96
C GLU A 456 18.39 19.68 3.90
N GLU A 457 19.73 19.73 3.92
CA GLU A 457 20.58 19.01 2.97
C GLU A 457 20.39 17.49 3.08
N MET A 458 20.26 16.96 4.29
CA MET A 458 19.94 15.55 4.54
C MET A 458 18.58 15.17 3.96
N LYS A 459 17.58 16.03 4.19
CA LYS A 459 16.22 15.82 3.70
C LYS A 459 16.17 15.84 2.17
N ASN A 460 16.85 16.79 1.55
CA ASN A 460 16.96 16.91 0.09
C ASN A 460 17.58 15.66 -0.55
N GLU A 461 18.60 15.05 0.06
CA GLU A 461 19.16 13.80 -0.47
C GLU A 461 18.17 12.64 -0.34
N LEU A 462 17.48 12.51 0.81
CA LEU A 462 16.44 11.49 0.96
C LEU A 462 15.34 11.66 -0.08
N GLU A 463 14.84 12.88 -0.27
CA GLU A 463 13.82 13.21 -1.27
C GLU A 463 14.27 12.86 -2.69
N LYS A 464 15.55 13.08 -3.01
CA LYS A 464 16.14 12.69 -4.30
C LYS A 464 16.18 11.18 -4.49
N ILE A 465 16.66 10.42 -3.50
CA ILE A 465 16.71 8.94 -3.56
C ILE A 465 15.30 8.35 -3.68
N VAL A 466 14.35 8.86 -2.87
CA VAL A 466 12.95 8.44 -2.92
C VAL A 466 12.32 8.80 -4.27
N GLY A 467 12.60 10.00 -4.78
CA GLY A 467 12.13 10.48 -6.07
C GLY A 467 12.56 9.58 -7.22
N ASP A 468 13.86 9.24 -7.29
CA ASP A 468 14.42 8.33 -8.30
C ASP A 468 13.71 6.96 -8.25
N LEU A 469 13.57 6.39 -7.05
CA LEU A 469 13.00 5.06 -6.85
C LEU A 469 11.49 5.02 -7.19
N VAL A 470 10.72 6.02 -6.76
CA VAL A 470 9.29 6.12 -7.07
C VAL A 470 9.08 6.36 -8.55
N ASN A 471 9.89 7.21 -9.18
CA ASN A 471 9.84 7.43 -10.63
C ASN A 471 10.02 6.12 -11.41
N ASP A 472 11.01 5.31 -11.06
CA ASP A 472 11.25 4.00 -11.69
C ASP A 472 10.05 3.05 -11.49
N ARG A 473 9.49 3.01 -10.28
CA ARG A 473 8.34 2.15 -9.97
C ARG A 473 7.06 2.58 -10.69
N VAL A 474 6.81 3.88 -10.83
CA VAL A 474 5.66 4.42 -11.57
C VAL A 474 5.86 4.21 -13.07
N ALA A 475 7.09 4.33 -13.59
CA ALA A 475 7.40 4.06 -14.98
C ALA A 475 7.05 2.60 -15.37
N GLY A 476 7.31 1.64 -14.46
CA GLY A 476 7.00 0.23 -14.63
C GLY A 476 5.50 -0.14 -14.59
N VAL A 477 4.59 0.81 -14.30
CA VAL A 477 3.14 0.54 -14.30
C VAL A 477 2.70 0.19 -15.74
N PRO A 478 1.99 -0.93 -15.94
CA PRO A 478 1.80 -1.52 -17.28
C PRO A 478 0.76 -0.81 -18.15
N SER A 479 -0.17 -0.04 -17.57
CA SER A 479 -1.26 0.63 -18.30
C SER A 479 -1.18 2.15 -18.13
N SER A 480 -1.39 2.86 -19.23
CA SER A 480 -1.50 4.33 -19.25
C SER A 480 -2.68 4.84 -18.43
N GLU A 481 -3.80 4.10 -18.42
CA GLU A 481 -4.97 4.41 -17.58
C GLU A 481 -4.61 4.37 -16.09
N LEU A 482 -3.88 3.32 -15.67
CA LEU A 482 -3.44 3.16 -14.27
C LEU A 482 -2.49 4.27 -13.83
N LYS A 483 -1.65 4.79 -14.73
CA LYS A 483 -0.74 5.93 -14.43
C LYS A 483 -1.53 7.20 -14.15
N ILE A 484 -2.59 7.46 -14.92
CA ILE A 484 -3.48 8.62 -14.73
C ILE A 484 -4.30 8.44 -13.44
N ASP A 485 -4.86 7.26 -13.19
CA ASP A 485 -5.61 6.97 -11.96
C ASP A 485 -4.73 7.12 -10.70
N LEU A 486 -3.46 6.75 -10.81
CA LEU A 486 -2.49 6.91 -9.74
C LEU A 486 -2.18 8.39 -9.46
N PHE A 487 -2.04 9.22 -10.50
CA PHE A 487 -1.93 10.68 -10.35
C PHE A 487 -3.14 11.26 -9.61
N VAL A 488 -4.36 10.85 -9.98
CA VAL A 488 -5.60 11.28 -9.28
C VAL A 488 -5.54 10.89 -7.80
N SER A 489 -5.12 9.66 -7.50
CA SER A 489 -5.06 9.14 -6.13
C SER A 489 -4.04 9.88 -5.26
N VAL A 490 -2.91 10.30 -5.83
CA VAL A 490 -1.90 11.11 -5.15
C VAL A 490 -2.42 12.51 -4.87
N GLU A 491 -3.11 13.13 -5.84
CA GLU A 491 -3.52 14.52 -5.71
C GLU A 491 -4.61 14.74 -4.64
N HIS A 492 -5.45 13.73 -4.37
CA HIS A 492 -6.43 13.73 -3.27
C HIS A 492 -5.81 13.82 -1.86
N ARG A 493 -4.53 13.45 -1.69
CA ARG A 493 -3.89 13.43 -0.38
C ARG A 493 -3.29 14.79 -0.06
N LYS A 494 -3.37 15.26 1.18
CA LYS A 494 -2.83 16.58 1.59
C LYS A 494 -1.37 16.53 2.07
N GLY A 495 -0.88 15.39 2.55
CA GLY A 495 0.44 15.24 3.18
C GLY A 495 1.62 14.98 2.24
N ILE A 496 1.42 14.94 0.92
CA ILE A 496 2.46 14.57 -0.05
C ILE A 496 3.18 15.83 -0.59
N PRO A 497 4.53 15.89 -0.56
CA PRO A 497 5.32 17.01 -1.10
C PRO A 497 5.16 17.22 -2.61
N ASP A 498 5.40 18.45 -3.06
CA ASP A 498 5.20 18.85 -4.46
C ASP A 498 6.11 18.12 -5.45
N PHE A 499 7.40 17.89 -5.12
CA PHE A 499 8.31 17.15 -5.98
C PHE A 499 7.78 15.73 -6.23
N PHE A 500 7.23 15.09 -5.19
CA PHE A 500 6.69 13.74 -5.25
C PHE A 500 5.46 13.70 -6.16
N ARG A 501 4.54 14.66 -6.03
CA ARG A 501 3.36 14.80 -6.92
C ARG A 501 3.76 15.01 -8.38
N ASN A 502 4.81 15.78 -8.62
CA ASN A 502 5.27 16.11 -9.97
C ASN A 502 5.76 14.87 -10.72
N ILE A 503 6.31 13.85 -10.05
CA ILE A 503 6.67 12.56 -10.67
C ILE A 503 5.44 11.91 -11.32
N PHE A 504 4.32 11.85 -10.59
CA PHE A 504 3.08 11.26 -11.10
C PHE A 504 2.48 12.10 -12.24
N LEU A 505 2.55 13.43 -12.14
CA LEU A 505 2.12 14.32 -13.20
C LEU A 505 2.92 14.08 -14.49
N THR A 506 4.25 14.05 -14.42
CA THR A 506 5.11 13.79 -15.58
C THR A 506 4.77 12.44 -16.19
N LYS A 507 4.62 11.39 -15.38
CA LYS A 507 4.29 10.04 -15.89
C LYS A 507 2.86 9.93 -16.43
N ALA A 508 1.92 10.71 -15.93
CA ALA A 508 0.58 10.82 -16.49
C ALA A 508 0.61 11.54 -17.85
N ILE A 509 1.41 12.60 -18.01
CA ILE A 509 1.60 13.32 -19.29
C ILE A 509 2.28 12.42 -20.33
N ASP A 510 3.33 11.68 -19.93
CA ASP A 510 4.02 10.69 -20.79
C ASP A 510 3.03 9.61 -21.28
N ALA A 511 2.08 9.21 -20.44
CA ALA A 511 1.09 8.18 -20.75
C ALA A 511 -0.01 8.64 -21.73
N LEU A 512 -0.14 9.95 -22.00
CA LEU A 512 -1.17 10.48 -22.89
C LEU A 512 -1.01 10.02 -24.34
N ASP A 513 0.23 9.86 -24.83
CA ASP A 513 0.47 9.47 -26.23
C ASP A 513 -0.13 8.09 -26.54
N ASP A 514 0.07 7.15 -25.61
CA ASP A 514 -0.52 5.81 -25.70
C ASP A 514 -2.05 5.84 -25.60
N LEU A 515 -2.62 6.73 -24.77
CA LEU A 515 -4.06 6.83 -24.56
C LEU A 515 -4.80 7.31 -25.83
N PHE A 516 -4.26 8.32 -26.50
CA PHE A 516 -4.82 8.82 -27.77
C PHE A 516 -4.69 7.81 -28.92
N SER A 517 -3.61 7.01 -28.94
CA SER A 517 -3.43 5.98 -29.96
C SER A 517 -4.44 4.82 -29.86
N LYS A 518 -4.87 4.46 -28.64
CA LYS A 518 -5.73 3.28 -28.37
C LYS A 518 -7.22 3.60 -28.19
N LYS A 519 -7.63 4.87 -28.28
CA LYS A 519 -9.01 5.35 -28.03
C LYS A 519 -9.58 4.88 -26.68
N GLN A 520 -8.73 4.85 -25.65
CA GLN A 520 -9.11 4.43 -24.30
C GLN A 520 -9.75 5.60 -23.52
N SER A 521 -10.76 5.29 -22.69
CA SER A 521 -11.47 6.26 -21.85
C SER A 521 -10.84 6.38 -20.46
N ILE A 522 -10.75 7.60 -19.91
CA ILE A 522 -10.25 7.83 -18.55
C ILE A 522 -11.32 7.44 -17.52
N GLN A 523 -11.06 6.43 -16.70
CA GLN A 523 -12.06 5.82 -15.83
C GLN A 523 -12.49 6.71 -14.65
N ARG A 524 -11.59 7.51 -14.09
CA ARG A 524 -11.85 8.40 -12.93
C ARG A 524 -11.96 9.88 -13.28
N TRP A 525 -12.43 10.18 -14.50
CA TRP A 525 -12.51 11.55 -15.00
C TRP A 525 -13.30 12.49 -14.08
N ASP A 526 -14.45 12.04 -13.57
CA ASP A 526 -15.30 12.85 -12.70
C ASP A 526 -14.58 13.26 -11.39
N GLN A 527 -13.78 12.36 -10.81
CA GLN A 527 -12.98 12.66 -9.60
C GLN A 527 -11.83 13.64 -9.89
N LEU A 528 -11.25 13.56 -11.09
CA LEU A 528 -10.19 14.47 -11.53
C LEU A 528 -10.72 15.90 -11.65
N VAL A 529 -11.95 16.07 -12.14
CA VAL A 529 -12.63 17.37 -12.27
C VAL A 529 -12.93 18.02 -10.91
N GLU A 530 -13.25 17.22 -9.88
CA GLU A 530 -13.55 17.72 -8.53
C GLU A 530 -12.33 18.30 -7.78
N LEU A 531 -11.12 17.84 -8.11
CA LEU A 531 -9.90 18.23 -7.39
C LEU A 531 -9.46 19.69 -7.63
N ASN A 532 -9.80 20.25 -8.79
CA ASN A 532 -9.52 21.63 -9.20
C ASN A 532 -8.09 22.17 -8.89
N SER A 533 -7.07 21.31 -8.95
CA SER A 533 -5.68 21.67 -8.62
C SER A 533 -4.90 22.20 -9.84
N THR A 534 -3.80 22.94 -9.61
CA THR A 534 -2.95 23.45 -10.70
C THR A 534 -2.35 22.33 -11.56
N ARG A 535 -2.04 21.18 -10.96
CA ARG A 535 -1.50 20.01 -11.68
C ARG A 535 -2.56 19.33 -12.53
N VAL A 536 -3.79 19.26 -12.03
CA VAL A 536 -4.95 18.77 -12.79
C VAL A 536 -5.19 19.65 -14.01
N VAL A 537 -5.14 20.99 -13.84
CA VAL A 537 -5.24 21.94 -14.96
C VAL A 537 -4.09 21.73 -15.96
N ASN A 538 -2.87 21.52 -15.49
CA ASN A 538 -1.73 21.25 -16.37
C ASN A 538 -1.91 19.94 -17.18
N LEU A 539 -2.39 18.87 -16.53
CA LEU A 539 -2.70 17.62 -17.23
C LEU A 539 -3.81 17.84 -18.29
N ILE A 540 -4.87 18.56 -17.95
CA ILE A 540 -5.95 18.92 -18.88
C ILE A 540 -5.42 19.76 -20.05
N ALA A 541 -4.58 20.75 -19.77
CA ALA A 541 -3.96 21.58 -20.80
C ALA A 541 -3.19 20.72 -21.79
N LYS A 542 -2.34 19.80 -21.30
CA LYS A 542 -1.57 18.88 -22.14
C LYS A 542 -2.46 17.89 -22.91
N ILE A 543 -3.57 17.44 -22.34
CA ILE A 543 -4.56 16.61 -23.04
C ILE A 543 -5.15 17.37 -24.23
N LEU A 544 -5.58 18.63 -24.03
CA LEU A 544 -6.19 19.44 -25.08
C LEU A 544 -5.18 19.85 -26.16
N GLU A 545 -3.98 20.29 -25.76
CA GLU A 545 -2.88 20.62 -26.67
C GLU A 545 -2.50 19.42 -27.56
N LYS A 546 -2.43 18.20 -26.98
CA LYS A 546 -2.16 16.98 -27.77
C LYS A 546 -3.32 16.57 -28.68
N LYS A 547 -4.57 16.81 -28.28
CA LYS A 547 -5.75 16.51 -29.12
C LYS A 547 -5.87 17.47 -30.30
N TYR A 548 -5.52 18.74 -30.11
CA TYR A 548 -5.62 19.81 -31.12
C TYR A 548 -4.26 20.45 -31.41
N PRO A 549 -3.28 19.70 -31.95
CA PRO A 549 -1.91 20.20 -32.13
C PRO A 549 -1.81 21.37 -33.12
N ASP A 550 -2.74 21.47 -34.08
CA ASP A 550 -2.80 22.54 -35.09
C ASP A 550 -3.70 23.72 -34.68
N PHE A 551 -4.17 23.79 -33.43
CA PHE A 551 -5.16 24.79 -33.03
C PHE A 551 -4.68 26.24 -33.27
N ILE A 552 -3.39 26.51 -33.08
CA ILE A 552 -2.81 27.84 -33.34
C ILE A 552 -3.01 28.29 -34.79
N ASN A 553 -3.00 27.34 -35.74
CA ASN A 553 -3.11 27.64 -37.16
C ASN A 553 -4.56 27.64 -37.67
N LYS A 554 -5.42 26.75 -37.14
CA LYS A 554 -6.80 26.57 -37.61
C LYS A 554 -7.85 27.27 -36.75
N ALA A 555 -7.55 27.51 -35.47
CA ALA A 555 -8.44 28.10 -34.47
C ALA A 555 -9.85 27.49 -34.47
N GLU A 556 -9.95 26.17 -34.68
CA GLU A 556 -11.21 25.47 -34.86
C GLU A 556 -11.29 24.24 -33.94
N VAL A 557 -12.39 24.15 -33.19
CA VAL A 557 -12.81 22.95 -32.46
C VAL A 557 -14.13 22.47 -33.09
N PRO A 558 -14.14 21.38 -33.87
CA PRO A 558 -15.35 20.89 -34.51
C PRO A 558 -16.45 20.61 -33.48
N PHE A 559 -17.69 21.04 -33.73
CA PHE A 559 -18.81 20.77 -32.83
C PHE A 559 -19.05 19.27 -32.64
N HIS A 560 -18.83 18.47 -33.69
CA HIS A 560 -18.96 17.03 -33.63
C HIS A 560 -18.03 16.39 -32.58
N ASP A 561 -16.80 16.93 -32.42
CA ASP A 561 -15.86 16.45 -31.41
C ASP A 561 -16.38 16.72 -29.99
N LEU A 562 -17.17 17.78 -29.79
CA LEU A 562 -17.83 18.06 -28.50
C LEU A 562 -18.86 16.99 -28.15
N LEU A 563 -19.62 16.53 -29.16
CA LEU A 563 -20.66 15.51 -29.00
C LEU A 563 -20.11 14.08 -28.89
N GLU A 564 -18.99 13.78 -29.55
CA GLU A 564 -18.41 12.44 -29.53
C GLU A 564 -17.51 12.18 -28.32
N TRP A 565 -16.80 13.19 -27.83
CA TRP A 565 -15.83 12.99 -26.78
C TRP A 565 -16.41 13.29 -25.39
N GLU A 566 -16.64 12.24 -24.62
CA GLU A 566 -17.31 12.28 -23.31
C GLU A 566 -16.60 13.14 -22.26
N LEU A 567 -15.33 13.49 -22.45
CA LEU A 567 -14.52 14.26 -21.50
C LEU A 567 -14.83 15.76 -21.50
N TRP A 568 -15.42 16.30 -22.58
CA TRP A 568 -15.67 17.74 -22.75
C TRP A 568 -16.45 18.43 -21.64
N PRO A 569 -17.55 17.87 -21.11
CA PRO A 569 -18.24 18.45 -19.96
C PRO A 569 -17.31 18.66 -18.75
N GLY A 570 -16.34 17.76 -18.55
CA GLY A 570 -15.33 17.90 -17.50
C GLY A 570 -14.35 19.04 -17.75
N PHE A 571 -13.85 19.18 -18.99
CA PHE A 571 -12.98 20.31 -19.36
C PHE A 571 -13.66 21.67 -19.12
N LEU A 572 -14.95 21.77 -19.49
CA LEU A 572 -15.76 22.98 -19.29
C LEU A 572 -15.95 23.28 -17.80
N LYS A 573 -16.29 22.27 -16.99
CA LYS A 573 -16.44 22.43 -15.53
C LYS A 573 -15.15 22.92 -14.88
N VAL A 574 -14.00 22.32 -15.21
CA VAL A 574 -12.70 22.76 -14.67
C VAL A 574 -12.38 24.18 -15.12
N TYR A 575 -12.54 24.49 -16.41
CA TYR A 575 -12.30 25.83 -16.94
C TYR A 575 -13.16 26.90 -16.26
N ASN A 576 -14.43 26.60 -16.00
CA ASN A 576 -15.35 27.51 -15.31
C ASN A 576 -15.03 27.65 -13.82
N ALA A 577 -14.49 26.61 -13.19
CA ALA A 577 -14.04 26.64 -11.80
C ALA A 577 -12.70 27.40 -11.58
N GLN A 578 -11.94 27.70 -12.65
CA GLN A 578 -10.69 28.47 -12.55
C GLN A 578 -10.96 29.99 -12.50
N VAL A 579 -10.78 30.58 -11.32
CA VAL A 579 -10.87 32.04 -11.13
C VAL A 579 -9.51 32.67 -11.48
N GLY A 580 -9.44 33.39 -12.61
CA GLY A 580 -8.28 34.22 -12.98
C GLY A 580 -7.04 33.50 -13.51
N ARG A 581 -7.09 32.18 -13.75
CA ARG A 581 -5.97 31.36 -14.29
C ARG A 581 -6.27 30.78 -15.67
N LYS A 582 -6.79 31.60 -16.58
CA LYS A 582 -7.22 31.20 -17.93
C LYS A 582 -6.19 31.65 -18.97
N GLU A 583 -4.96 31.16 -18.85
CA GLU A 583 -3.85 31.53 -19.71
C GLU A 583 -3.28 30.30 -20.43
N GLY A 584 -2.85 30.45 -21.68
CA GLY A 584 -2.28 29.40 -22.52
C GLY A 584 -3.20 28.89 -23.63
N GLU A 585 -2.67 28.04 -24.50
CA GLU A 585 -3.36 27.51 -25.68
C GLU A 585 -4.62 26.72 -25.32
N TRP A 586 -4.57 25.92 -24.25
CA TRP A 586 -5.74 25.17 -23.77
C TRP A 586 -6.93 26.07 -23.42
N ALA A 587 -6.69 27.26 -22.86
CA ALA A 587 -7.75 28.20 -22.50
C ALA A 587 -8.41 28.78 -23.77
N LEU A 588 -7.63 29.00 -24.83
CA LEU A 588 -8.13 29.41 -26.14
C LEU A 588 -8.96 28.29 -26.79
N ILE A 589 -8.49 27.04 -26.71
CA ILE A 589 -9.23 25.85 -27.18
C ILE A 589 -10.58 25.75 -26.49
N VAL A 590 -10.61 25.85 -25.16
CA VAL A 590 -11.87 25.77 -24.39
C VAL A 590 -12.79 26.96 -24.69
N THR A 591 -12.24 28.17 -24.86
CA THR A 591 -13.03 29.35 -25.22
C THR A 591 -13.65 29.21 -26.61
N CYS A 592 -12.91 28.66 -27.59
CA CYS A 592 -13.43 28.32 -28.90
C CYS A 592 -14.56 27.28 -28.81
N ALA A 593 -14.37 26.23 -28.01
CA ALA A 593 -15.41 25.21 -27.77
C ALA A 593 -16.69 25.80 -27.14
N ILE A 594 -16.56 26.69 -26.16
CA ILE A 594 -17.69 27.41 -25.55
C ILE A 594 -18.40 28.27 -26.59
N SER A 595 -17.66 29.04 -27.39
CA SER A 595 -18.23 29.87 -28.45
C SER A 595 -18.99 29.04 -29.49
N ASN A 596 -18.45 27.88 -29.88
CA ASN A 596 -19.11 26.97 -30.81
C ASN A 596 -20.37 26.35 -30.20
N LEU A 597 -20.32 25.96 -28.91
CA LEU A 597 -21.49 25.44 -28.19
C LEU A 597 -22.59 26.52 -28.08
N ASP A 598 -22.24 27.75 -27.72
CA ASP A 598 -23.18 28.87 -27.63
C ASP A 598 -23.80 29.21 -28.98
N ALA A 599 -23.00 29.20 -30.06
CA ALA A 599 -23.49 29.40 -31.43
C ALA A 599 -24.49 28.31 -31.84
N VAL A 600 -24.21 27.04 -31.53
CA VAL A 600 -25.14 25.93 -31.81
C VAL A 600 -26.41 26.05 -30.97
N CYS A 601 -26.31 26.36 -29.68
CA CYS A 601 -27.47 26.62 -28.83
C CYS A 601 -28.35 27.76 -29.37
N ALA A 602 -27.75 28.86 -29.81
CA ALA A 602 -28.47 29.96 -30.46
C ALA A 602 -29.11 29.52 -31.78
N ASN A 603 -28.43 28.71 -32.59
CA ASN A 603 -28.98 28.15 -33.84
C ASN A 603 -30.16 27.21 -33.60
N ILE A 604 -30.14 26.41 -32.52
CA ILE A 604 -31.29 25.58 -32.12
C ILE A 604 -32.47 26.46 -31.74
N HIS A 605 -32.22 27.48 -30.90
CA HIS A 605 -33.26 28.38 -30.44
C HIS A 605 -33.90 29.15 -31.60
N ASN A 606 -33.10 29.63 -32.55
CA ASN A 606 -33.55 30.39 -33.72
C ASN A 606 -34.01 29.50 -34.90
N GLY A 607 -33.83 28.17 -34.80
CA GLY A 607 -34.17 27.22 -35.86
C GLY A 607 -33.21 27.22 -37.06
N ASN A 608 -32.07 27.90 -36.95
CA ASN A 608 -31.00 27.92 -37.95
C ASN A 608 -30.12 26.67 -37.95
N ILE A 609 -30.37 25.72 -37.03
CA ILE A 609 -29.65 24.44 -37.00
C ILE A 609 -29.95 23.61 -38.25
N THR A 610 -28.93 22.91 -38.76
CA THR A 610 -29.09 22.00 -39.90
C THR A 610 -29.78 20.69 -39.47
N VAL A 611 -30.38 19.99 -40.44
CA VAL A 611 -30.98 18.68 -40.19
C VAL A 611 -29.93 17.66 -39.70
N THR A 612 -28.72 17.68 -40.25
CA THR A 612 -27.62 16.81 -39.83
C THR A 612 -27.21 17.04 -38.39
N ASP A 613 -27.01 18.30 -38.00
CA ASP A 613 -26.58 18.64 -36.65
C ASP A 613 -27.70 18.34 -35.64
N LEU A 614 -28.96 18.60 -36.00
CA LEU A 614 -30.11 18.29 -35.15
C LEU A 614 -30.23 16.77 -34.88
N ARG A 615 -29.98 15.93 -35.89
CA ARG A 615 -29.97 14.47 -35.69
C ARG A 615 -28.78 14.01 -34.86
N ALA A 616 -27.58 14.52 -35.12
CA ALA A 616 -26.39 14.20 -34.32
C ALA A 616 -26.60 14.55 -32.83
N ILE A 617 -27.22 15.70 -32.55
CA ILE A 617 -27.57 16.12 -31.19
C ILE A 617 -28.61 15.19 -30.57
N LYS A 618 -29.64 14.81 -31.33
CA LYS A 618 -30.66 13.85 -30.86
C LYS A 618 -30.05 12.50 -30.49
N ASP A 619 -29.16 11.98 -31.33
CA ASP A 619 -28.50 10.69 -31.13
C ASP A 619 -27.55 10.72 -29.92
N LYS A 620 -27.01 11.90 -29.58
CA LYS A 620 -26.12 12.15 -28.44
C LYS A 620 -26.73 13.09 -27.40
N GLN A 621 -28.06 13.02 -27.20
CA GLN A 621 -28.79 13.96 -26.35
C GLN A 621 -28.26 14.03 -24.91
N THR A 622 -27.87 12.89 -24.34
CA THR A 622 -27.30 12.82 -22.99
C THR A 622 -25.99 13.60 -22.88
N GLN A 623 -25.14 13.53 -23.90
CA GLN A 623 -23.88 14.27 -23.93
C GLN A 623 -24.12 15.77 -24.13
N MET A 624 -25.02 16.15 -25.03
CA MET A 624 -25.41 17.54 -25.23
C MET A 624 -25.93 18.18 -23.93
N ASN A 625 -26.76 17.46 -23.17
CA ASN A 625 -27.25 17.95 -21.88
C ASN A 625 -26.10 18.20 -20.89
N LYS A 626 -25.15 17.28 -20.78
CA LYS A 626 -23.97 17.42 -19.91
C LYS A 626 -23.10 18.62 -20.31
N LEU A 627 -22.93 18.88 -21.61
CA LEU A 627 -22.19 20.04 -22.11
C LEU A 627 -22.87 21.35 -21.72
N CYS A 628 -24.19 21.42 -21.87
CA CYS A 628 -24.98 22.61 -21.53
C CYS A 628 -25.09 22.85 -20.03
N GLU A 629 -25.12 21.80 -19.21
CA GLU A 629 -25.03 21.91 -17.74
C GLU A 629 -23.66 22.44 -17.29
N ALA A 630 -22.59 22.08 -18.02
CA ALA A 630 -21.24 22.54 -17.72
C ALA A 630 -20.97 23.98 -18.18
N SER A 631 -21.71 24.48 -19.18
CA SER A 631 -21.63 25.86 -19.66
C SER A 631 -22.51 26.77 -18.80
N THR A 632 -21.94 27.85 -18.27
CA THR A 632 -22.59 28.77 -17.32
C THR A 632 -23.82 29.53 -17.85
N ASN A 633 -24.09 29.48 -19.16
CA ASN A 633 -25.09 30.35 -19.81
C ASN A 633 -26.39 29.64 -20.22
N SER A 634 -26.47 28.31 -20.21
CA SER A 634 -27.62 27.57 -20.76
C SER A 634 -28.53 26.98 -19.70
N GLN A 635 -29.82 27.35 -19.70
CA GLN A 635 -30.87 26.63 -18.97
C GLN A 635 -31.19 25.32 -19.71
N PRO A 636 -30.82 24.14 -19.19
CA PRO A 636 -30.97 22.88 -19.93
C PRO A 636 -32.42 22.56 -20.30
N ALA A 637 -33.38 22.99 -19.46
CA ALA A 637 -34.81 22.82 -19.69
C ALA A 637 -35.32 23.59 -20.93
N VAL A 638 -34.86 24.82 -21.14
CA VAL A 638 -35.25 25.66 -22.30
C VAL A 638 -34.66 25.12 -23.60
N LEU A 639 -33.44 24.57 -23.53
CA LEU A 639 -32.80 23.92 -24.67
C LEU A 639 -33.50 22.61 -25.03
N GLN A 640 -33.87 21.79 -24.05
CA GLN A 640 -34.67 20.57 -24.24
C GLN A 640 -35.99 20.86 -24.96
N GLU A 641 -36.70 21.90 -24.52
CA GLU A 641 -37.93 22.35 -25.16
C GLU A 641 -37.68 22.83 -26.61
N SER A 642 -36.59 23.57 -26.82
CA SER A 642 -36.20 24.03 -28.16
C SER A 642 -35.84 22.86 -29.09
N ILE A 643 -35.10 21.86 -28.62
CA ILE A 643 -34.77 20.65 -29.39
C ILE A 643 -36.04 19.86 -29.70
N ALA A 644 -36.92 19.64 -28.71
CA ALA A 644 -38.20 18.95 -28.91
C ALA A 644 -39.07 19.67 -29.95
N LYS A 645 -39.11 21.01 -29.89
CA LYS A 645 -39.78 21.85 -30.90
C LYS A 645 -39.17 21.64 -32.28
N ARG A 646 -37.84 21.71 -32.44
CA ARG A 646 -37.19 21.52 -33.75
C ARG A 646 -37.36 20.11 -34.30
N LEU A 647 -37.38 19.09 -33.44
CA LEU A 647 -37.68 17.71 -33.84
C LEU A 647 -39.14 17.53 -34.26
N LYS A 648 -40.08 18.21 -33.60
CA LYS A 648 -41.50 18.24 -34.00
C LYS A 648 -41.64 18.88 -35.38
N GLU A 649 -41.00 20.03 -35.61
CA GLU A 649 -40.96 20.70 -36.91
C GLU A 649 -40.37 19.79 -38.00
N PHE A 650 -39.23 19.13 -37.73
CA PHE A 650 -38.61 18.22 -38.69
C PHE A 650 -39.49 16.99 -38.99
N LYS A 651 -40.10 16.38 -37.96
CA LYS A 651 -41.01 15.24 -38.15
C LYS A 651 -42.24 15.64 -38.96
N HIS A 652 -42.78 16.82 -38.70
CA HIS A 652 -43.92 17.34 -39.46
C HIS A 652 -43.54 17.61 -40.93
N PHE A 653 -42.36 18.16 -41.17
CA PHE A 653 -41.81 18.29 -42.53
C PHE A 653 -41.66 16.94 -43.24
N GLU A 654 -41.12 15.91 -42.59
CA GLU A 654 -40.98 14.57 -43.19
C GLU A 654 -42.34 13.93 -43.50
N ASP A 655 -43.30 14.06 -42.58
CA ASP A 655 -44.67 13.57 -42.77
C ASP A 655 -45.36 14.28 -43.94
N TYR A 656 -45.30 15.62 -43.97
CA TYR A 656 -45.83 16.42 -45.07
C TYR A 656 -45.17 16.07 -46.41
N LYS A 657 -43.84 15.95 -46.45
CA LYS A 657 -43.09 15.52 -47.64
C LYS A 657 -43.54 14.14 -48.11
N GLY A 658 -43.72 13.20 -47.18
CA GLY A 658 -44.21 11.85 -47.47
C GLY A 658 -45.63 11.85 -48.05
N LYS A 659 -46.54 12.60 -47.44
CA LYS A 659 -47.93 12.79 -47.92
C LYS A 659 -47.96 13.43 -49.31
N LEU A 660 -47.13 14.45 -49.53
CA LEU A 660 -47.01 15.13 -50.81
C LEU A 660 -46.43 14.22 -51.91
N LEU A 661 -45.39 13.43 -51.60
CA LEU A 661 -44.85 12.43 -52.52
C LEU A 661 -45.89 11.34 -52.85
N HIS A 662 -46.66 10.89 -51.85
CA HIS A 662 -47.75 9.94 -52.05
C HIS A 662 -48.84 10.53 -52.96
N PHE A 663 -49.29 11.75 -52.70
CA PHE A 663 -50.24 12.47 -53.54
C PHE A 663 -49.77 12.58 -55.00
N LEU A 664 -48.51 13.00 -55.20
CA LEU A 664 -47.91 13.09 -56.55
C LEU A 664 -47.83 11.72 -57.24
N SER A 665 -47.54 10.64 -56.49
CA SER A 665 -47.51 9.29 -57.05
C SER A 665 -48.87 8.81 -57.57
N GLN A 666 -49.97 9.25 -56.94
CA GLN A 666 -51.34 8.87 -57.29
C GLN A 666 -51.93 9.67 -58.45
N ILE A 667 -51.39 10.86 -58.75
CA ILE A 667 -51.83 11.71 -59.87
C ILE A 667 -51.00 11.43 -61.14
N GLY A 668 -49.76 10.98 -61.00
CA GLY A 668 -48.88 10.65 -62.13
C GLY A 668 -48.54 11.87 -63.00
N ARG A 669 -48.42 11.67 -64.33
CA ARG A 669 -47.98 12.70 -65.29
C ARG A 669 -49.05 13.74 -65.68
N LYS A 670 -50.24 13.71 -65.05
CA LYS A 670 -51.39 14.57 -65.43
C LYS A 670 -51.40 15.96 -64.74
N LEU A 671 -50.35 16.33 -64.04
CA LEU A 671 -50.14 17.69 -63.50
C LEU A 671 -49.41 18.57 -64.53
N ILE A 672 -49.98 19.73 -64.89
CA ILE A 672 -49.24 20.78 -65.61
C ILE A 672 -48.44 21.62 -64.61
N GLY A 673 -47.16 21.87 -64.93
CA GLY A 673 -46.59 23.20 -64.69
C GLY A 673 -45.59 23.39 -63.54
N GLN A 674 -45.06 22.36 -62.88
CA GLN A 674 -44.07 22.59 -61.81
C GLN A 674 -42.88 21.61 -61.78
N PRO A 675 -41.92 21.75 -62.71
CA PRO A 675 -40.61 21.12 -62.57
C PRO A 675 -39.88 21.56 -61.29
N GLU A 676 -40.19 22.75 -60.76
CA GLU A 676 -39.57 23.32 -59.57
C GLU A 676 -39.94 22.59 -58.28
N LEU A 677 -41.20 22.20 -58.09
CA LEU A 677 -41.64 21.42 -56.92
C LEU A 677 -41.05 20.00 -56.94
N ILE A 678 -41.02 19.35 -58.11
CA ILE A 678 -40.42 18.01 -58.27
C ILE A 678 -38.90 18.08 -58.03
N ALA A 679 -38.23 19.10 -58.57
CA ALA A 679 -36.81 19.33 -58.32
C ALA A 679 -36.53 19.64 -56.84
N ALA A 680 -37.41 20.41 -56.16
CA ALA A 680 -37.30 20.69 -54.73
C ALA A 680 -37.47 19.42 -53.89
N LEU A 681 -38.39 18.52 -54.22
CA LEU A 681 -38.62 17.26 -53.49
C LEU A 681 -37.46 16.27 -53.61
N GLN A 682 -36.70 16.33 -54.70
CA GLN A 682 -35.51 15.52 -54.95
C GLN A 682 -34.23 16.06 -54.27
N LYS A 683 -34.28 17.26 -53.68
CA LYS A 683 -33.12 17.82 -52.96
C LYS A 683 -32.78 17.00 -51.72
N ASP A 684 -31.49 16.99 -51.41
CA ASP A 684 -30.99 16.51 -50.14
C ASP A 684 -31.13 17.61 -49.07
N PHE A 685 -32.01 17.37 -48.09
CA PHE A 685 -32.34 18.35 -47.05
C PHE A 685 -31.43 18.26 -45.82
N GLN A 686 -30.41 17.40 -45.86
CA GLN A 686 -29.52 17.13 -44.73
C GLN A 686 -28.78 18.38 -44.24
N LYS A 687 -28.36 19.25 -45.17
CA LYS A 687 -27.63 20.49 -44.86
C LYS A 687 -28.55 21.72 -44.70
N GLU A 688 -29.84 21.56 -44.91
CA GLU A 688 -30.81 22.66 -44.85
C GLU A 688 -31.16 23.00 -43.39
N ARG A 689 -31.52 24.26 -43.15
CA ARG A 689 -31.87 24.77 -41.82
C ARG A 689 -33.32 24.47 -41.49
N ILE A 690 -33.62 24.03 -40.26
CA ILE A 690 -34.99 23.64 -39.89
C ILE A 690 -36.02 24.72 -40.14
N ASN A 691 -35.72 25.98 -39.79
CA ASN A 691 -36.64 27.10 -39.99
C ASN A 691 -36.92 27.44 -41.46
N THR A 692 -36.10 26.97 -42.40
CA THR A 692 -36.37 27.09 -43.84
C THR A 692 -37.30 25.99 -44.34
N LEU A 693 -37.40 24.89 -43.60
CA LEU A 693 -38.24 23.73 -43.94
C LEU A 693 -39.61 23.84 -43.28
N CYS A 694 -39.64 24.09 -41.97
CA CYS A 694 -40.86 24.11 -41.18
C CYS A 694 -40.74 25.09 -40.00
N VAL A 695 -41.82 25.81 -39.72
CA VAL A 695 -41.89 26.78 -38.62
C VAL A 695 -43.12 26.50 -37.77
N THR A 696 -42.96 26.50 -36.44
CA THR A 696 -44.09 26.44 -35.52
C THR A 696 -44.74 27.83 -35.38
N ALA A 697 -46.04 27.93 -35.64
CA ALA A 697 -46.82 29.15 -35.44
C ALA A 697 -46.91 29.51 -33.95
N THR A 698 -46.75 30.79 -33.64
CA THR A 698 -46.76 31.32 -32.26
C THR A 698 -48.14 31.39 -31.64
N SER A 699 -49.20 31.31 -32.45
CA SER A 699 -50.60 31.48 -32.03
C SER A 699 -51.26 30.20 -31.51
N ASP A 700 -50.94 29.05 -32.09
CA ASP A 700 -51.63 27.77 -31.82
C ASP A 700 -50.67 26.57 -31.69
N GLY A 701 -49.36 26.76 -31.90
CA GLY A 701 -48.37 25.68 -31.83
C GLY A 701 -48.43 24.69 -33.01
N SER A 702 -49.17 25.03 -34.08
CA SER A 702 -49.20 24.26 -35.33
C SER A 702 -47.86 24.38 -36.06
N CYS A 703 -47.43 23.29 -36.71
CA CYS A 703 -46.22 23.29 -37.54
C CYS A 703 -46.63 23.55 -38.99
N ASN A 704 -45.93 24.45 -39.68
CA ASN A 704 -46.21 24.81 -41.06
C ASN A 704 -44.96 24.59 -41.92
N VAL A 705 -45.09 23.83 -43.00
CA VAL A 705 -44.01 23.61 -43.96
C VAL A 705 -43.88 24.82 -44.89
N VAL A 706 -42.66 25.37 -44.99
CA VAL A 706 -42.40 26.64 -45.68
C VAL A 706 -41.64 26.43 -46.99
N CYS A 707 -40.88 25.35 -47.11
CA CYS A 707 -40.00 25.07 -48.26
C CYS A 707 -40.73 24.66 -49.56
N PHE A 708 -42.03 24.39 -49.49
CA PHE A 708 -42.87 24.05 -50.65
C PHE A 708 -44.00 25.09 -50.81
N PRO A 709 -43.70 26.34 -51.20
CA PRO A 709 -44.73 27.37 -51.32
C PRO A 709 -45.80 27.01 -52.35
N ASP A 710 -45.42 26.25 -53.38
CA ASP A 710 -46.31 25.85 -54.45
C ASP A 710 -47.32 24.76 -54.07
N SER A 711 -47.06 23.99 -53.01
CA SER A 711 -47.98 22.95 -52.54
C SER A 711 -49.03 23.47 -51.55
N ARG A 712 -48.98 24.75 -51.17
CA ARG A 712 -49.94 25.37 -50.23
C ARG A 712 -51.42 25.16 -50.57
N PRO A 713 -51.87 25.20 -51.85
CA PRO A 713 -53.27 24.92 -52.19
C PRO A 713 -53.74 23.52 -51.80
N LEU A 714 -52.81 22.59 -51.52
CA LEU A 714 -53.10 21.22 -51.13
C LEU A 714 -53.13 21.00 -49.62
N ASP A 715 -52.63 21.94 -48.81
CA ASP A 715 -52.42 21.76 -47.36
C ASP A 715 -53.70 21.32 -46.64
N THR A 716 -54.84 21.86 -47.07
CA THR A 716 -56.16 21.57 -46.49
C THR A 716 -56.70 20.17 -46.81
N TYR A 717 -56.17 19.47 -47.82
CA TYR A 717 -56.70 18.18 -48.28
C TYR A 717 -55.68 17.04 -48.24
N LEU A 718 -54.39 17.35 -48.11
CA LEU A 718 -53.30 16.36 -48.12
C LEU A 718 -53.49 15.28 -47.06
N ASP A 719 -53.92 15.66 -45.86
CA ASP A 719 -54.13 14.73 -44.75
C ASP A 719 -55.31 13.80 -45.01
N ASP A 720 -56.46 14.34 -45.43
CA ASP A 720 -57.65 13.55 -45.74
C ASP A 720 -57.42 12.64 -46.95
N PHE A 721 -56.77 13.17 -48.00
CA PHE A 721 -56.39 12.39 -49.16
C PHE A 721 -55.44 11.25 -48.79
N TYR A 722 -54.40 11.51 -47.99
CA TYR A 722 -53.47 10.49 -47.54
C TYR A 722 -54.19 9.42 -46.71
N ILE A 723 -55.08 9.83 -45.81
CA ILE A 723 -55.88 8.90 -45.01
C ILE A 723 -56.74 8.00 -45.90
N ILE A 724 -57.44 8.55 -46.89
CA ILE A 724 -58.32 7.78 -47.78
C ILE A 724 -57.50 6.86 -48.69
N SER A 725 -56.50 7.42 -49.38
CA SER A 725 -55.74 6.71 -50.41
C SER A 725 -54.72 5.71 -49.84
N PHE A 726 -54.15 5.96 -48.66
CA PHE A 726 -53.15 5.08 -48.04
C PHE A 726 -53.77 4.18 -46.96
N LYS A 727 -54.53 4.74 -45.99
CA LYS A 727 -55.05 3.99 -44.83
C LYS A 727 -56.37 3.25 -45.12
N TYR A 728 -57.22 3.84 -45.95
CA TYR A 728 -58.51 3.24 -46.38
C TYR A 728 -58.48 2.72 -47.82
N HIS A 729 -57.28 2.46 -48.35
CA HIS A 729 -57.06 1.92 -49.69
C HIS A 729 -58.03 0.77 -50.01
N ASN A 730 -58.88 0.96 -51.03
CA ASN A 730 -59.89 0.00 -51.51
C ASN A 730 -59.99 0.13 -53.04
N ASP A 731 -60.32 -0.96 -53.72
CA ASP A 731 -60.52 -1.03 -55.17
C ASP A 731 -61.59 -0.04 -55.65
N LEU A 732 -62.59 0.23 -54.80
CA LEU A 732 -63.63 1.22 -55.09
C LEU A 732 -63.05 2.64 -55.19
N PHE A 733 -62.24 3.06 -54.22
CA PHE A 733 -61.56 4.36 -54.25
C PHE A 733 -60.66 4.46 -55.48
N ASN A 734 -59.85 3.43 -55.77
CA ASN A 734 -58.96 3.43 -56.93
C ASN A 734 -59.73 3.51 -58.25
N LYS A 735 -60.88 2.83 -58.35
CA LYS A 735 -61.74 2.88 -59.54
C LYS A 735 -62.33 4.27 -59.73
N TYR A 736 -62.96 4.84 -58.70
CA TYR A 736 -63.52 6.19 -58.77
C TYR A 736 -62.46 7.27 -58.99
N TRP A 737 -61.31 7.15 -58.31
CA TRP A 737 -60.18 8.06 -58.44
C TRP A 737 -59.60 8.03 -59.86
N LYS A 738 -59.41 6.83 -60.44
CA LYS A 738 -58.97 6.68 -61.84
C LYS A 738 -60.00 7.19 -62.84
N GLU A 739 -61.28 6.83 -62.68
CA GLU A 739 -62.37 7.31 -63.55
C GLU A 739 -62.45 8.84 -63.56
N ARG A 740 -62.27 9.48 -62.41
CA ARG A 740 -62.29 10.95 -62.26
C ARG A 740 -61.02 11.60 -62.83
N LEU A 741 -59.85 10.99 -62.62
CA LEU A 741 -58.60 11.42 -63.26
C LEU A 741 -58.63 11.25 -64.79
N ASP A 742 -59.34 10.24 -65.32
CA ASP A 742 -59.48 9.96 -66.75
C ASP A 742 -60.59 10.79 -67.42
N ALA A 743 -61.60 11.23 -66.67
CA ALA A 743 -62.61 12.18 -67.13
C ALA A 743 -62.05 13.58 -67.44
N HIS A 744 -60.88 13.94 -66.89
CA HIS A 744 -60.16 15.16 -67.24
C HIS A 744 -59.24 14.93 -68.45
N SER A 745 -59.62 15.48 -69.61
CA SER A 745 -58.83 15.43 -70.85
C SER A 745 -57.65 16.42 -70.88
N GLU A 746 -57.62 17.40 -69.98
CA GLU A 746 -56.54 18.38 -69.82
C GLU A 746 -55.86 18.25 -68.45
N PRO A 747 -54.57 18.62 -68.34
CA PRO A 747 -53.86 18.49 -67.06
C PRO A 747 -54.36 19.48 -66.01
N ILE A 748 -54.40 19.05 -64.75
CA ILE A 748 -55.09 19.77 -63.66
C ILE A 748 -54.12 20.77 -63.01
N PRO A 749 -54.43 22.09 -62.97
CA PRO A 749 -53.63 23.06 -62.22
C PRO A 749 -53.91 22.98 -60.71
N PHE A 750 -52.89 23.23 -59.87
CA PHE A 750 -53.00 23.24 -58.40
C PHE A 750 -54.09 24.18 -57.85
N SER A 751 -54.49 25.20 -58.62
CA SER A 751 -55.53 26.16 -58.24
C SER A 751 -56.96 25.66 -58.42
N ASN A 752 -57.19 24.51 -59.09
CA ASN A 752 -58.55 24.00 -59.36
C ASN A 752 -59.01 22.99 -58.28
N VAL A 753 -58.96 23.47 -57.04
CA VAL A 753 -59.08 22.75 -55.77
C VAL A 753 -60.45 22.05 -55.56
N ASP A 754 -61.51 22.49 -56.24
CA ASP A 754 -62.87 21.96 -56.07
C ASP A 754 -63.00 20.46 -56.39
N SER A 755 -62.12 19.92 -57.24
CA SER A 755 -62.13 18.49 -57.59
C SER A 755 -61.62 17.59 -56.45
N PHE A 756 -60.84 18.14 -55.52
CA PHE A 756 -60.22 17.41 -54.41
C PHE A 756 -60.97 17.58 -53.08
N ARG A 757 -61.84 18.59 -52.96
CA ARG A 757 -62.72 18.83 -51.79
C ARG A 757 -63.68 17.68 -51.53
N THR A 758 -64.05 16.91 -52.56
CA THR A 758 -64.94 15.76 -52.44
C THR A 758 -64.37 14.65 -51.55
N CYS A 759 -63.03 14.52 -51.47
CA CYS A 759 -62.39 13.55 -50.57
C CYS A 759 -62.67 13.87 -49.08
N GLU A 760 -62.70 15.15 -48.72
CA GLU A 760 -63.00 15.59 -47.35
C GLU A 760 -64.49 15.36 -46.99
N GLU A 761 -65.40 15.66 -47.92
CA GLU A 761 -66.85 15.48 -47.75
C GLU A 761 -67.27 14.00 -47.65
N GLU A 762 -66.52 13.07 -48.27
CA GLU A 762 -66.84 11.64 -48.32
C GLU A 762 -66.05 10.78 -47.33
N ILE A 763 -65.13 11.36 -46.53
CA ILE A 763 -64.23 10.58 -45.67
C ILE A 763 -64.96 9.71 -44.65
N GLU A 764 -66.05 10.22 -44.06
CA GLU A 764 -66.90 9.49 -43.12
C GLU A 764 -67.66 8.35 -43.81
N TRP A 765 -68.07 8.56 -45.06
CA TRP A 765 -68.68 7.49 -45.86
C TRP A 765 -67.68 6.37 -46.13
N TYR A 766 -66.47 6.68 -46.62
CA TYR A 766 -65.42 5.68 -46.86
C TYR A 766 -65.02 4.90 -45.58
N LYS A 767 -64.92 5.59 -44.43
CA LYS A 767 -64.70 4.93 -43.12
C LYS A 767 -65.82 3.93 -42.82
N SER A 768 -67.07 4.35 -42.94
CA SER A 768 -68.23 3.50 -42.65
C SER A 768 -68.34 2.29 -43.59
N VAL A 769 -68.00 2.46 -44.88
CA VAL A 769 -68.04 1.39 -45.90
C VAL A 769 -67.02 0.30 -45.58
N LYS A 770 -65.79 0.65 -45.20
CA LYS A 770 -64.77 -0.36 -44.85
C LYS A 770 -65.11 -1.11 -43.57
N GLU A 771 -65.61 -0.41 -42.54
CA GLU A 771 -66.01 -1.03 -41.27
C GLU A 771 -67.20 -1.99 -41.43
N THR A 772 -68.17 -1.64 -42.28
CA THR A 772 -69.33 -2.48 -42.58
C THR A 772 -68.99 -3.65 -43.53
N GLN A 773 -68.20 -3.43 -44.58
CA GLN A 773 -67.71 -4.51 -45.45
C GLN A 773 -66.90 -5.54 -44.68
N GLY A 774 -65.94 -5.13 -43.84
CA GLY A 774 -65.08 -6.06 -43.11
C GLY A 774 -65.82 -6.98 -42.14
N SER A 775 -66.90 -6.51 -41.50
CA SER A 775 -67.71 -7.32 -40.58
C SER A 775 -68.57 -8.35 -41.32
N VAL A 776 -69.16 -7.96 -42.46
CA VAL A 776 -70.01 -8.82 -43.29
C VAL A 776 -69.18 -9.86 -44.07
N GLU A 777 -67.98 -9.47 -44.53
CA GLU A 777 -67.04 -10.36 -45.20
C GLU A 777 -66.57 -11.50 -44.30
N VAL A 778 -66.08 -11.17 -43.10
CA VAL A 778 -65.56 -12.17 -42.14
C VAL A 778 -66.63 -13.17 -41.72
N THR A 779 -67.88 -12.71 -41.55
CA THR A 779 -68.99 -13.57 -41.13
C THR A 779 -69.51 -14.45 -42.28
N SER A 780 -69.64 -13.91 -43.49
CA SER A 780 -70.17 -14.66 -44.65
C SER A 780 -69.15 -15.66 -45.20
N TYR A 781 -67.87 -15.28 -45.36
CA TYR A 781 -66.81 -16.23 -45.73
C TYR A 781 -66.61 -17.30 -44.65
N GLY A 782 -66.75 -16.95 -43.38
CA GLY A 782 -66.70 -17.91 -42.27
C GLY A 782 -67.82 -18.95 -42.34
N GLN A 783 -69.05 -18.54 -42.69
CA GLN A 783 -70.18 -19.46 -42.87
C GLN A 783 -69.98 -20.35 -44.09
N MET A 784 -69.61 -19.79 -45.23
CA MET A 784 -69.33 -20.50 -46.47
C MET A 784 -68.23 -21.55 -46.30
N ASN A 785 -67.08 -21.19 -45.72
CA ASN A 785 -65.98 -22.13 -45.51
C ASN A 785 -66.40 -23.32 -44.63
N ASN A 786 -67.18 -23.06 -43.56
CA ASN A 786 -67.71 -24.15 -42.73
C ASN A 786 -68.70 -25.05 -43.50
N ILE A 787 -69.47 -24.49 -44.44
CA ILE A 787 -70.38 -25.25 -45.30
C ILE A 787 -69.61 -26.11 -46.31
N ASN A 788 -68.64 -25.55 -47.03
CA ASN A 788 -67.85 -26.31 -48.01
C ASN A 788 -67.05 -27.45 -47.35
N GLU A 789 -66.55 -27.23 -46.13
CA GLU A 789 -65.68 -28.18 -45.45
C GLU A 789 -66.45 -29.26 -44.67
N TYR A 790 -67.60 -28.91 -44.06
CA TYR A 790 -68.33 -29.78 -43.13
C TYR A 790 -69.79 -30.04 -43.52
N GLY A 791 -70.28 -29.41 -44.59
CA GLY A 791 -71.68 -29.44 -45.00
C GLY A 791 -72.10 -30.76 -45.64
N VAL A 792 -73.32 -31.18 -45.30
CA VAL A 792 -74.02 -32.30 -45.90
C VAL A 792 -75.42 -31.82 -46.29
N TYR A 793 -75.72 -31.84 -47.58
CA TYR A 793 -77.07 -31.61 -48.07
C TYR A 793 -77.93 -32.84 -47.80
N GLU A 794 -79.00 -32.67 -47.05
CA GLU A 794 -80.00 -33.68 -46.76
C GLU A 794 -81.26 -33.38 -47.57
N ILE A 795 -81.65 -34.32 -48.43
CA ILE A 795 -82.90 -34.26 -49.20
C ILE A 795 -83.84 -35.30 -48.60
N GLY A 796 -84.89 -34.83 -47.95
CA GLY A 796 -85.83 -35.68 -47.22
C GLY A 796 -87.28 -35.38 -47.60
N SER A 797 -88.10 -36.43 -47.60
CA SER A 797 -89.56 -36.26 -47.57
C SER A 797 -90.02 -36.22 -46.12
N SER A 798 -90.89 -35.26 -45.79
CA SER A 798 -91.58 -35.18 -44.49
C SER A 798 -92.09 -36.57 -44.05
N LYS A 799 -91.97 -36.89 -42.75
CA LYS A 799 -92.39 -38.17 -42.13
C LYS A 799 -93.87 -38.55 -42.36
N LYS A 800 -94.67 -37.67 -42.96
CA LYS A 800 -96.08 -37.92 -43.33
C LYS A 800 -96.35 -38.09 -44.83
N GLY A 801 -95.31 -38.23 -45.66
CA GLY A 801 -95.48 -38.60 -47.08
C GLY A 801 -96.16 -37.55 -47.97
N ILE A 802 -96.19 -36.28 -47.55
CA ILE A 802 -96.70 -35.16 -48.35
C ILE A 802 -95.62 -34.07 -48.39
N LEU A 803 -95.13 -33.76 -49.59
CA LEU A 803 -94.27 -32.60 -49.87
C LEU A 803 -95.15 -31.34 -49.86
N VAL A 804 -94.85 -30.37 -48.99
CA VAL A 804 -95.61 -29.11 -48.90
C VAL A 804 -94.84 -27.90 -49.50
N SER A 805 -93.51 -27.95 -49.63
CA SER A 805 -92.72 -26.97 -50.43
C SER A 805 -91.28 -27.42 -50.70
N ARG A 806 -90.58 -26.80 -51.67
CA ARG A 806 -89.15 -27.09 -51.97
C ARG A 806 -88.21 -26.68 -50.83
N SER A 807 -88.57 -25.66 -50.05
CA SER A 807 -87.79 -25.15 -48.92
C SER A 807 -87.87 -26.04 -47.67
N GLU A 808 -88.92 -26.86 -47.52
CA GLU A 808 -89.08 -27.83 -46.42
C GLU A 808 -88.44 -29.20 -46.68
N GLY A 809 -88.02 -29.48 -47.92
CA GLY A 809 -87.45 -30.77 -48.32
C GLY A 809 -85.92 -30.79 -48.42
N ILE A 810 -85.29 -29.62 -48.45
CA ILE A 810 -83.83 -29.45 -48.62
C ILE A 810 -83.29 -28.70 -47.41
N HIS A 811 -82.43 -29.37 -46.65
CA HIS A 811 -81.72 -28.78 -45.52
C HIS A 811 -80.24 -29.11 -45.62
N LEU A 812 -79.39 -28.21 -45.14
CA LEU A 812 -77.97 -28.47 -45.01
C LEU A 812 -77.60 -28.59 -43.54
N ARG A 813 -76.98 -29.72 -43.18
CA ARG A 813 -76.47 -29.98 -41.85
C ARG A 813 -74.94 -29.98 -41.88
N LEU A 814 -74.32 -29.31 -40.93
CA LEU A 814 -72.87 -29.40 -40.73
C LEU A 814 -72.53 -30.57 -39.81
N ARG A 815 -71.54 -31.38 -40.19
CA ARG A 815 -70.98 -32.42 -39.32
C ARG A 815 -70.24 -31.74 -38.16
N GLU A 816 -70.49 -32.17 -36.93
CA GLU A 816 -69.79 -31.62 -35.76
C GLU A 816 -68.29 -31.96 -35.83
N SER A 817 -67.45 -30.93 -35.86
CA SER A 817 -65.99 -31.05 -35.78
C SER A 817 -65.57 -31.27 -34.33
N LYS A 818 -64.70 -32.27 -34.07
CA LYS A 818 -64.13 -32.50 -32.73
C LYS A 818 -63.16 -31.41 -32.27
N HIS A 819 -62.74 -30.50 -33.17
CA HIS A 819 -61.68 -29.52 -32.91
C HIS A 819 -62.11 -28.05 -33.09
N LYS A 820 -63.33 -27.76 -33.54
CA LYS A 820 -63.82 -26.39 -33.73
C LYS A 820 -65.31 -26.29 -33.41
N ARG A 821 -65.69 -25.33 -32.55
CA ARG A 821 -67.10 -25.06 -32.21
C ARG A 821 -67.75 -24.30 -33.36
N ILE A 822 -68.67 -24.95 -34.08
CA ILE A 822 -69.38 -24.36 -35.21
C ILE A 822 -70.67 -23.67 -34.68
N PRO A 823 -70.88 -22.35 -34.91
CA PRO A 823 -71.97 -21.60 -34.27
C PRO A 823 -73.38 -21.99 -34.72
N LYS A 824 -73.53 -22.43 -35.98
CA LYS A 824 -74.81 -22.80 -36.58
C LYS A 824 -74.63 -24.10 -37.34
N LEU A 825 -75.41 -25.13 -37.00
CA LEU A 825 -75.25 -26.49 -37.53
C LEU A 825 -76.29 -26.87 -38.60
N PHE A 826 -77.34 -26.06 -38.78
CA PHE A 826 -78.45 -26.34 -39.68
C PHE A 826 -78.81 -25.08 -40.48
N TYR A 827 -78.95 -25.23 -41.79
CA TYR A 827 -79.35 -24.18 -42.72
C TYR A 827 -80.54 -24.66 -43.55
N ASN A 828 -81.55 -23.80 -43.72
CA ASN A 828 -82.61 -24.03 -44.69
C ASN A 828 -82.27 -23.42 -46.07
N LEU A 829 -83.06 -23.74 -47.09
CA LEU A 829 -82.78 -23.29 -48.45
C LEU A 829 -82.80 -21.76 -48.62
N ASP A 830 -83.68 -21.06 -47.91
CA ASP A 830 -83.79 -19.59 -48.02
C ASP A 830 -82.55 -18.90 -47.39
N GLU A 831 -82.04 -19.46 -46.29
CA GLU A 831 -80.82 -18.99 -45.63
C GLU A 831 -79.56 -19.25 -46.47
N LEU A 832 -79.51 -20.35 -47.22
CA LEU A 832 -78.41 -20.62 -48.16
C LEU A 832 -78.43 -19.63 -49.33
N ARG A 833 -79.61 -19.28 -49.83
CA ARG A 833 -79.77 -18.28 -50.90
C ARG A 833 -79.44 -16.86 -50.45
N ASP A 834 -79.77 -16.52 -49.21
CA ASP A 834 -79.36 -15.25 -48.60
C ASP A 834 -77.84 -15.19 -48.44
N LEU A 835 -77.20 -16.29 -48.01
CA LEU A 835 -75.74 -16.38 -47.92
C LEU A 835 -75.08 -16.29 -49.30
N GLU A 836 -75.61 -16.98 -50.31
CA GLU A 836 -75.20 -16.86 -51.73
C GLU A 836 -75.25 -15.40 -52.20
N SER A 837 -76.39 -14.73 -51.99
CA SER A 837 -76.59 -13.34 -52.39
C SER A 837 -75.57 -12.41 -51.73
N LYS A 838 -75.27 -12.64 -50.44
CA LYS A 838 -74.26 -11.88 -49.69
C LYS A 838 -72.86 -12.14 -50.23
N LEU A 839 -72.48 -13.41 -50.45
CA LEU A 839 -71.15 -13.80 -50.95
C LEU A 839 -70.86 -13.20 -52.32
N VAL A 840 -71.83 -13.26 -53.25
CA VAL A 840 -71.71 -12.68 -54.60
C VAL A 840 -71.44 -11.17 -54.55
N LEU A 841 -72.03 -10.46 -53.58
CA LEU A 841 -71.86 -9.01 -53.44
C LEU A 841 -70.51 -8.61 -52.85
N ILE A 842 -69.88 -9.45 -52.04
CA ILE A 842 -68.62 -9.17 -51.34
C ILE A 842 -67.37 -9.78 -52.02
N THR A 843 -67.53 -10.69 -52.99
CA THR A 843 -66.36 -11.26 -53.70
C THR A 843 -65.85 -10.33 -54.80
N GLY A 844 -64.65 -9.78 -54.60
CA GLY A 844 -63.88 -9.09 -55.64
C GLY A 844 -63.43 -10.02 -56.78
N THR A 845 -62.96 -9.46 -57.89
CA THR A 845 -62.70 -10.21 -59.14
C THR A 845 -61.48 -11.14 -59.08
N GLU A 846 -60.55 -11.00 -58.12
CA GLU A 846 -59.30 -11.79 -58.08
C GLU A 846 -58.78 -12.04 -56.64
N THR A 847 -59.39 -12.97 -55.89
CA THR A 847 -58.85 -13.45 -54.60
C THR A 847 -58.90 -14.97 -54.49
N THR A 848 -58.07 -15.55 -53.62
CA THR A 848 -58.10 -16.99 -53.26
C THR A 848 -59.46 -17.44 -52.69
N GLU A 849 -60.23 -16.50 -52.15
CA GLU A 849 -61.57 -16.72 -51.59
C GLU A 849 -62.62 -16.93 -52.69
N ARG A 850 -62.40 -16.41 -53.90
CA ARG A 850 -63.27 -16.62 -55.07
C ARG A 850 -63.49 -18.11 -55.35
N LYS A 851 -62.43 -18.93 -55.28
CA LYS A 851 -62.52 -20.39 -55.49
C LYS A 851 -63.41 -21.10 -54.47
N GLN A 852 -63.48 -20.60 -53.24
CA GLN A 852 -64.35 -21.14 -52.21
C GLN A 852 -65.80 -20.67 -52.39
N VAL A 853 -66.00 -19.44 -52.86
CA VAL A 853 -67.33 -18.95 -53.25
C VAL A 853 -67.85 -19.74 -54.44
N ASP A 854 -67.05 -19.91 -55.49
CA ASP A 854 -67.44 -20.69 -56.67
C ASP A 854 -67.79 -22.13 -56.29
N LEU A 855 -67.02 -22.77 -55.40
CA LEU A 855 -67.32 -24.11 -54.87
C LEU A 855 -68.65 -24.17 -54.06
N PHE A 856 -69.03 -23.08 -53.40
CA PHE A 856 -70.30 -23.01 -52.68
C PHE A 856 -71.49 -22.76 -53.62
N LEU A 857 -71.27 -22.07 -54.74
CA LEU A 857 -72.29 -21.73 -55.73
C LEU A 857 -72.54 -22.87 -56.74
N ASP A 858 -71.51 -23.68 -57.03
CA ASP A 858 -71.59 -24.92 -57.82
C ASP A 858 -72.36 -26.03 -57.08
#